data_AF-A7SBQ5-F1
#
_entry.id   AF-A7SBQ5-F1
#
_cell.length_a   1.000
_cell.length_b   1.000
_cell.length_c   1.000
_cell.angle_alpha   90.00
_cell.angle_beta   90.00
_cell.angle_gamma   90.00
#
_symmetry.space_group_name_H-M   'P 1'
#
loop_
_entity.id
_entity.type
_entity.pdbx_description
1 polymer ?
#
loop_
_entity_poly.entity_id
_entity_poly.type
_entity_poly.pdbx_seq_one_letter_code
_entity_poly.pdbx_strand_id
1 'polypeptide(L)'
;AMSLGNNNSALECIEKAKAFLVKLPKENATLSRLCYNFGVTTYNRREYEDCIEWLRESLELGKGKAPVGHKKQATTLRLIANAYLKWDSLANAEHPHPAGHYLKIELLLLSDNTPMARLQSAFEEALSLPDLTAQIGLSLAQLATRYKRTDLALNCLQTLATRFKNSPDLAKIQLQHVELLLQNNQDQEAKDLVEDCITGHNTGQQLSPDICKMFHLLLWEKAANLYERNKCSCYTMLQDLKNASEAAAEAQRIEPNSPIVHFFQFKIALMKGDDNKAMEAIKQISQSQANDHDNNDVTTDEDDAHGLICLAAQLSLEQNNRSVAVKALDGILETSASNKQVITALRCLIRLKLTISETDVKGDVNGIMPYLKKALECVNKMAALGPLADVQAEATWFMKIGNTILQKLAPWNMALDSSESSSDLREFFLICYKKEALSETLTHVQNCRDLCKRINGTHSIQGNKDKKDDSIILLILYEFEAKAKLGEGDVSLESCLHKLIALPFCEAKTFETVAGITNNEPFFPVIVWIALFAGPPRGVSMLIQDLLEEGKLALHKIIFTRNNYFALPVHTFDFMFSKVFHSLAELALGRGSSRDAESKEEAWTLYQEIIEFVESTDKGSYPEMELIWLMTKAWNCGINLFSSGRFDASEKWCATAMRLLQRLVGFKTNYESKMTSVYSDILDRISRAAAQATVEE
;
A
#
# COMPACT_ATOMS: atom_id res chain seq x y z
N ALA A 1 -47.72 3.67 -10.90
CA ALA A 1 -46.98 3.53 -12.17
C ALA A 1 -45.69 2.73 -11.96
N MET A 2 -44.70 3.25 -11.21
CA MET A 2 -43.44 2.52 -10.94
C MET A 2 -43.60 1.17 -10.23
N SER A 3 -44.52 1.07 -9.26
CA SER A 3 -44.83 -0.20 -8.58
C SER A 3 -45.45 -1.26 -9.50
N LEU A 4 -45.99 -0.84 -10.65
CA LEU A 4 -46.61 -1.67 -11.68
C LEU A 4 -45.66 -1.92 -12.87
N GLY A 5 -44.40 -1.46 -12.79
CA GLY A 5 -43.40 -1.65 -13.85
C GLY A 5 -43.59 -0.79 -15.11
N ASN A 6 -44.44 0.25 -15.06
CA ASN A 6 -44.70 1.10 -16.22
C ASN A 6 -43.96 2.45 -16.07
N ASN A 7 -42.74 2.51 -16.63
CA ASN A 7 -41.84 3.67 -16.54
C ASN A 7 -42.36 4.88 -17.34
N ASN A 8 -42.91 4.67 -18.54
CA ASN A 8 -43.45 5.75 -19.39
C ASN A 8 -44.57 6.51 -18.69
N SER A 9 -45.53 5.80 -18.09
CA SER A 9 -46.61 6.43 -17.33
C SER A 9 -46.11 7.13 -16.06
N ALA A 10 -45.02 6.66 -15.46
CA ALA A 10 -44.41 7.32 -14.31
C ALA A 10 -43.69 8.63 -14.71
N LEU A 11 -42.98 8.65 -15.85
CA LEU A 11 -42.35 9.85 -16.40
C LEU A 11 -43.40 10.92 -16.73
N GLU A 12 -44.54 10.54 -17.33
CA GLU A 12 -45.65 11.46 -17.58
C GLU A 12 -46.21 12.09 -16.29
N CYS A 13 -46.24 11.35 -15.19
CA CYS A 13 -46.69 11.86 -13.90
C CYS A 13 -45.68 12.84 -13.30
N ILE A 14 -44.39 12.62 -13.52
CA ILE A 14 -43.31 13.49 -13.08
C ILE A 14 -43.32 14.79 -13.89
N GLU A 15 -43.52 14.74 -15.21
CA GLU A 15 -43.69 15.94 -16.05
C GLU A 15 -44.88 16.79 -15.61
N LYS A 16 -46.01 16.14 -15.32
CA LYS A 16 -47.18 16.84 -14.74
C LYS A 16 -46.84 17.47 -13.39
N ALA A 17 -46.08 16.78 -12.54
CA ALA A 17 -45.64 17.31 -11.24
C ALA A 17 -44.66 18.49 -11.38
N LYS A 18 -43.77 18.47 -12.38
CA LYS A 18 -42.84 19.58 -12.70
C LYS A 18 -43.59 20.86 -13.04
N ALA A 19 -44.71 20.78 -13.75
CA ALA A 19 -45.54 21.94 -14.07
C ALA A 19 -46.07 22.67 -12.81
N PHE A 20 -46.26 21.95 -11.69
CA PHE A 20 -46.68 22.54 -10.42
C PHE A 20 -45.52 23.14 -9.59
N LEU A 21 -44.26 22.85 -9.93
CA LEU A 21 -43.09 23.38 -9.21
C LEU A 21 -42.95 24.91 -9.31
N VAL A 22 -43.58 25.55 -10.31
CA VAL A 22 -43.66 27.01 -10.42
C VAL A 22 -44.39 27.62 -9.21
N LYS A 23 -45.39 26.92 -8.67
CA LYS A 23 -46.18 27.35 -7.51
C LYS A 23 -45.64 26.82 -6.18
N LEU A 24 -44.90 25.71 -6.20
CA LEU A 24 -44.40 25.01 -5.00
C LEU A 24 -42.90 24.69 -5.12
N PRO A 25 -42.01 25.70 -5.04
CA PRO A 25 -40.58 25.50 -5.27
C PRO A 25 -39.89 24.64 -4.19
N LYS A 26 -40.46 24.53 -2.99
CA LYS A 26 -39.93 23.69 -1.89
C LYS A 26 -40.06 22.19 -2.19
N GLU A 27 -41.04 21.79 -3.00
CA GLU A 27 -41.25 20.38 -3.37
C GLU A 27 -40.28 19.88 -4.43
N ASN A 28 -39.47 20.76 -5.02
CA ASN A 28 -38.45 20.39 -5.99
C ASN A 28 -37.42 19.41 -5.39
N ALA A 29 -37.05 19.60 -4.12
CA ALA A 29 -36.14 18.69 -3.41
C ALA A 29 -36.78 17.32 -3.11
N THR A 30 -38.10 17.29 -2.91
CA THR A 30 -38.90 16.07 -2.71
C THR A 30 -38.98 15.28 -4.01
N LEU A 31 -39.28 15.97 -5.12
CA LEU A 31 -39.36 15.37 -6.45
C LEU A 31 -37.99 14.84 -6.91
N SER A 32 -36.92 15.60 -6.68
CA SER A 32 -35.55 15.15 -6.94
C SER A 32 -35.21 13.86 -6.17
N ARG A 33 -35.57 13.77 -4.89
CA ARG A 33 -35.38 12.55 -4.08
C ARG A 33 -36.21 11.37 -4.59
N LEU A 34 -37.42 11.63 -5.06
CA LEU A 34 -38.29 10.62 -5.63
C LEU A 34 -37.68 10.04 -6.91
N CYS A 35 -37.22 10.89 -7.83
CA CYS A 35 -36.50 10.47 -9.04
C CYS A 35 -35.22 9.68 -8.69
N TYR A 36 -34.45 10.13 -7.68
CA TYR A 36 -33.28 9.39 -7.21
C TYR A 36 -33.64 7.97 -6.72
N ASN A 37 -34.69 7.86 -5.90
CA ASN A 37 -35.14 6.56 -5.40
C ASN A 37 -35.63 5.65 -6.54
N PHE A 38 -36.29 6.21 -7.55
CA PHE A 38 -36.67 5.46 -8.75
C PHE A 38 -35.44 4.96 -9.51
N GLY A 39 -34.43 5.81 -9.69
CA GLY A 39 -33.14 5.40 -10.25
C GLY A 39 -32.46 4.27 -9.47
N VAL A 40 -32.48 4.31 -8.14
CA VAL A 40 -31.97 3.21 -7.30
C VAL A 40 -32.77 1.92 -7.48
N THR A 41 -34.10 2.02 -7.57
CA THR A 41 -34.94 0.82 -7.77
C THR A 41 -34.74 0.18 -9.14
N THR A 42 -34.63 0.97 -10.22
CA THR A 42 -34.36 0.44 -11.57
C THR A 42 -32.93 -0.06 -11.69
N TYR A 43 -31.96 0.57 -11.02
CA TYR A 43 -30.59 0.05 -10.88
C TYR A 43 -30.56 -1.35 -10.26
N ASN A 44 -31.32 -1.58 -9.19
CA ASN A 44 -31.40 -2.89 -8.53
C ASN A 44 -32.12 -3.94 -9.40
N ARG A 45 -33.03 -3.51 -10.28
CA ARG A 45 -33.69 -4.36 -11.29
C ARG A 45 -32.83 -4.62 -12.53
N ARG A 46 -31.63 -4.02 -12.62
CA ARG A 46 -30.72 -4.05 -13.78
C ARG A 46 -31.29 -3.37 -15.04
N GLU A 47 -32.29 -2.52 -14.88
CA GLU A 47 -32.86 -1.65 -15.93
C GLU A 47 -32.02 -0.38 -15.99
N TYR A 48 -30.80 -0.47 -16.55
CA TYR A 48 -29.81 0.61 -16.45
C TYR A 48 -30.13 1.83 -17.31
N GLU A 49 -30.79 1.65 -18.45
CA GLU A 49 -31.26 2.74 -19.32
C GLU A 49 -32.27 3.63 -18.58
N ASP A 50 -33.33 3.02 -18.04
CA ASP A 50 -34.32 3.71 -17.21
C ASP A 50 -33.70 4.34 -15.94
N CYS A 51 -32.74 3.64 -15.31
CA CYS A 51 -31.99 4.18 -14.17
C CYS A 51 -31.28 5.49 -14.51
N ILE A 52 -30.60 5.55 -15.65
CA ILE A 52 -29.88 6.75 -16.08
C ILE A 52 -30.86 7.90 -16.35
N GLU A 53 -32.00 7.63 -16.99
CA GLU A 53 -33.05 8.65 -17.20
C GLU A 53 -33.57 9.20 -15.87
N TRP A 54 -33.93 8.33 -14.91
CA TRP A 54 -34.40 8.75 -13.59
C TRP A 54 -33.36 9.56 -12.80
N LEU A 55 -32.09 9.18 -12.88
CA LEU A 55 -31.02 9.89 -12.17
C LEU A 55 -30.62 11.20 -12.85
N ARG A 56 -30.69 11.30 -14.18
CA ARG A 56 -30.55 12.58 -14.92
C ARG A 56 -31.67 13.53 -14.52
N GLU A 57 -32.89 13.03 -14.43
CA GLU A 57 -34.05 13.80 -13.95
C GLU A 57 -33.88 14.28 -12.51
N SER A 58 -33.39 13.41 -11.62
CA SER A 58 -33.03 13.79 -10.25
C SER A 58 -31.99 14.92 -10.20
N LEU A 59 -31.04 14.93 -11.15
CA LEU A 59 -29.92 15.87 -11.20
C LEU A 59 -30.35 17.24 -11.73
N GLU A 60 -31.20 17.28 -12.76
CA GLU A 60 -31.77 18.52 -13.28
C GLU A 60 -32.71 19.19 -12.27
N LEU A 61 -33.57 18.41 -11.61
CA LEU A 61 -34.39 18.93 -10.49
C LEU A 61 -33.51 19.43 -9.33
N GLY A 62 -32.37 18.77 -9.10
CA GLY A 62 -31.38 19.12 -8.10
C GLY A 62 -30.68 20.47 -8.35
N LYS A 63 -30.62 20.94 -9.59
CA LYS A 63 -30.06 22.25 -10.01
C LYS A 63 -31.09 23.40 -10.00
N GLY A 64 -32.37 23.10 -9.78
CA GLY A 64 -33.45 24.08 -9.81
C GLY A 64 -33.43 25.09 -8.65
N LYS A 65 -34.51 25.89 -8.54
CA LYS A 65 -34.65 27.05 -7.62
C LYS A 65 -34.40 26.76 -6.12
N ALA A 66 -34.45 25.49 -5.71
CA ALA A 66 -34.10 25.03 -4.38
C ALA A 66 -33.04 23.91 -4.52
N PRO A 67 -31.74 24.26 -4.53
CA PRO A 67 -30.70 23.32 -4.88
C PRO A 67 -30.55 22.22 -3.82
N VAL A 68 -30.44 20.99 -4.31
CA VAL A 68 -30.13 19.85 -3.46
C VAL A 68 -28.64 19.89 -3.15
N GLY A 69 -28.26 19.80 -1.86
CA GLY A 69 -26.87 19.98 -1.44
C GLY A 69 -25.85 19.12 -2.20
N HIS A 70 -24.66 19.68 -2.45
CA HIS A 70 -23.59 19.10 -3.30
C HIS A 70 -23.29 17.62 -3.02
N LYS A 71 -23.34 17.21 -1.74
CA LYS A 71 -23.11 15.80 -1.35
C LYS A 71 -24.09 14.83 -2.03
N LYS A 72 -25.37 15.19 -2.12
CA LYS A 72 -26.40 14.36 -2.73
C LYS A 72 -26.29 14.33 -4.25
N GLN A 73 -25.99 15.47 -4.89
CA GLN A 73 -25.72 15.51 -6.32
C GLN A 73 -24.50 14.65 -6.70
N ALA A 74 -23.44 14.66 -5.87
CA ALA A 74 -22.28 13.80 -6.07
C ALA A 74 -22.61 12.31 -5.91
N THR A 75 -23.57 11.95 -5.04
CA THR A 75 -24.07 10.57 -4.93
C THR A 75 -24.87 10.17 -6.18
N THR A 76 -25.74 11.04 -6.68
CA THR A 76 -26.48 10.82 -7.94
C THR A 76 -25.53 10.62 -9.12
N LEU A 77 -24.50 11.47 -9.27
CA LEU A 77 -23.48 11.34 -10.32
C LEU A 77 -22.71 10.03 -10.23
N ARG A 78 -22.30 9.60 -9.03
CA ARG A 78 -21.63 8.31 -8.82
C ARG A 78 -22.51 7.12 -9.21
N LEU A 79 -23.81 7.19 -8.89
CA LEU A 79 -24.75 6.14 -9.26
C LEU A 79 -25.00 6.11 -10.77
N ILE A 80 -25.06 7.27 -11.44
CA ILE A 80 -25.10 7.37 -12.91
C ILE A 80 -23.85 6.74 -13.53
N ALA A 81 -22.65 7.07 -13.03
CA ALA A 81 -21.40 6.51 -13.52
C ALA A 81 -21.37 4.97 -13.37
N ASN A 82 -21.81 4.46 -12.22
CA ASN A 82 -21.94 3.02 -11.99
C ASN A 82 -22.98 2.35 -12.89
N ALA A 83 -24.12 3.02 -13.15
CA ALA A 83 -25.15 2.54 -14.06
C ALA A 83 -24.63 2.47 -15.49
N TYR A 84 -23.92 3.50 -15.96
CA TYR A 84 -23.26 3.49 -17.27
C TYR A 84 -22.20 2.40 -17.37
N LEU A 85 -21.34 2.24 -16.36
CA LEU A 85 -20.29 1.21 -16.38
C LEU A 85 -20.88 -0.20 -16.41
N LYS A 86 -21.95 -0.45 -15.65
CA LYS A 86 -22.65 -1.74 -15.68
C LYS A 86 -23.44 -1.95 -16.96
N TRP A 87 -24.06 -0.90 -17.51
CA TRP A 87 -24.78 -0.97 -18.77
C TRP A 87 -23.85 -1.23 -19.93
N ASP A 88 -22.73 -0.51 -20.02
CA ASP A 88 -21.70 -0.70 -21.03
C ASP A 88 -21.02 -2.07 -20.89
N SER A 89 -20.79 -2.55 -19.66
CA SER A 89 -20.34 -3.93 -19.43
C SER A 89 -21.35 -4.97 -19.89
N LEU A 90 -22.65 -4.69 -19.81
CA LEU A 90 -23.71 -5.60 -20.27
C LEU A 90 -23.87 -5.51 -21.80
N ALA A 91 -23.83 -4.28 -22.35
CA ALA A 91 -23.91 -4.01 -23.77
C ALA A 91 -22.72 -4.61 -24.53
N ASN A 92 -21.50 -4.52 -23.99
CA ASN A 92 -20.33 -5.20 -24.54
C ASN A 92 -20.37 -6.72 -24.35
N ALA A 93 -21.13 -7.24 -23.36
CA ALA A 93 -21.37 -8.68 -23.21
C ALA A 93 -22.39 -9.21 -24.23
N GLU A 94 -23.36 -8.38 -24.64
CA GLU A 94 -24.38 -8.69 -25.65
C GLU A 94 -23.85 -8.47 -27.09
N HIS A 95 -23.11 -7.37 -27.33
CA HIS A 95 -22.46 -7.05 -28.59
C HIS A 95 -21.11 -6.34 -28.34
N PRO A 96 -19.97 -7.07 -28.39
CA PRO A 96 -18.66 -6.49 -28.16
C PRO A 96 -18.34 -5.39 -29.19
N HIS A 97 -18.25 -4.13 -28.76
CA HIS A 97 -17.97 -3.00 -29.67
C HIS A 97 -16.73 -2.20 -29.24
N PRO A 98 -15.80 -1.87 -30.15
CA PRO A 98 -14.55 -1.17 -29.81
C PRO A 98 -14.73 0.16 -29.07
N ALA A 99 -15.79 0.91 -29.35
CA ALA A 99 -16.08 2.17 -28.66
C ALA A 99 -16.51 1.99 -27.18
N GLY A 100 -17.19 0.90 -26.85
CA GLY A 100 -17.54 0.58 -25.45
C GLY A 100 -16.28 0.17 -24.67
N HIS A 101 -15.43 -0.65 -25.28
CA HIS A 101 -14.14 -0.99 -24.69
C HIS A 101 -13.21 0.23 -24.51
N TYR A 102 -13.24 1.21 -25.42
CA TYR A 102 -12.54 2.49 -25.24
C TYR A 102 -12.98 3.21 -23.96
N LEU A 103 -14.30 3.36 -23.75
CA LEU A 103 -14.85 4.00 -22.55
C LEU A 103 -14.52 3.21 -21.29
N LYS A 104 -14.60 1.87 -21.34
CA LYS A 104 -14.18 0.98 -20.24
C LYS A 104 -12.72 1.23 -19.86
N ILE A 105 -11.81 1.32 -20.83
CA ILE A 105 -10.38 1.57 -20.59
C ILE A 105 -10.16 2.98 -20.03
N GLU A 106 -10.81 4.00 -20.58
CA GLU A 106 -10.73 5.37 -20.07
C GLU A 106 -11.17 5.48 -18.62
N LEU A 107 -12.25 4.80 -18.24
CA LEU A 107 -12.73 4.75 -16.86
C LEU A 107 -11.78 3.98 -15.93
N LEU A 108 -11.16 2.91 -16.42
CA LEU A 108 -10.16 2.17 -15.64
C LEU A 108 -8.94 3.06 -15.39
N LEU A 109 -8.43 3.77 -16.41
CA LEU A 109 -7.29 4.68 -16.30
C LEU A 109 -7.57 5.88 -15.38
N LEU A 110 -8.83 6.31 -15.24
CA LEU A 110 -9.25 7.33 -14.29
C LEU A 110 -9.27 6.86 -12.82
N SER A 111 -9.16 5.55 -12.57
CA SER A 111 -9.18 4.99 -11.21
C SER A 111 -7.77 4.71 -10.70
N ASP A 112 -7.31 5.51 -9.73
CA ASP A 112 -5.92 5.50 -9.21
C ASP A 112 -5.41 4.13 -8.70
N ASN A 113 -6.30 3.16 -8.45
CA ASN A 113 -5.98 1.86 -7.87
C ASN A 113 -6.26 0.66 -8.80
N THR A 114 -6.28 0.85 -10.13
CA THR A 114 -6.47 -0.30 -11.03
C THR A 114 -5.19 -1.13 -11.17
N PRO A 115 -5.24 -2.45 -10.92
CA PRO A 115 -4.08 -3.31 -11.15
C PRO A 115 -3.69 -3.33 -12.64
N MET A 116 -2.38 -3.27 -12.93
CA MET A 116 -1.84 -3.29 -14.29
C MET A 116 -2.37 -4.49 -15.11
N ALA A 117 -2.49 -5.67 -14.49
CA ALA A 117 -3.03 -6.86 -15.15
C ALA A 117 -4.46 -6.67 -15.68
N ARG A 118 -5.29 -5.89 -14.97
CA ARG A 118 -6.67 -5.60 -15.38
C ARG A 118 -6.72 -4.58 -16.51
N LEU A 119 -5.81 -3.61 -16.52
CA LEU A 119 -5.65 -2.67 -17.62
C LEU A 119 -5.16 -3.39 -18.87
N GLN A 120 -4.11 -4.20 -18.75
CA GLN A 120 -3.55 -4.97 -19.86
C GLN A 120 -4.61 -5.90 -20.49
N SER A 121 -5.34 -6.66 -19.67
CA SER A 121 -6.44 -7.50 -20.13
C SER A 121 -7.53 -6.70 -20.86
N ALA A 122 -7.87 -5.49 -20.39
CA ALA A 122 -8.86 -4.65 -21.07
C ALA A 122 -8.37 -4.15 -22.44
N PHE A 123 -7.09 -3.80 -22.55
CA PHE A 123 -6.46 -3.43 -23.83
C PHE A 123 -6.41 -4.63 -24.80
N GLU A 124 -6.01 -5.81 -24.33
CA GLU A 124 -6.00 -7.04 -25.12
C GLU A 124 -7.40 -7.41 -25.63
N GLU A 125 -8.42 -7.33 -24.75
CA GLU A 125 -9.82 -7.50 -25.13
C GLU A 125 -10.21 -6.52 -26.26
N ALA A 126 -9.95 -5.23 -26.08
CA ALA A 126 -10.30 -4.20 -27.06
C ALA A 126 -9.60 -4.40 -28.42
N LEU A 127 -8.33 -4.80 -28.40
CA LEU A 127 -7.51 -5.02 -29.59
C LEU A 127 -7.86 -6.31 -30.34
N SER A 128 -8.47 -7.28 -29.66
CA SER A 128 -8.90 -8.56 -30.25
C SER A 128 -10.24 -8.47 -31.01
N LEU A 129 -11.03 -7.40 -30.81
CA LEU A 129 -12.39 -7.29 -31.36
C LEU A 129 -12.41 -7.22 -32.89
N PRO A 130 -13.26 -7.98 -33.61
CA PRO A 130 -13.27 -8.02 -35.07
C PRO A 130 -13.60 -6.66 -35.73
N ASP A 131 -14.44 -5.84 -35.10
CA ASP A 131 -14.90 -4.54 -35.63
C ASP A 131 -13.95 -3.37 -35.35
N LEU A 132 -12.77 -3.62 -34.77
CA LEU A 132 -11.79 -2.58 -34.49
C LEU A 132 -11.34 -1.86 -35.76
N THR A 133 -11.51 -0.55 -35.78
CA THR A 133 -10.98 0.34 -36.82
C THR A 133 -9.62 0.92 -36.41
N ALA A 134 -8.77 1.25 -37.39
CA ALA A 134 -7.46 1.84 -37.12
C ALA A 134 -7.55 3.13 -36.30
N GLN A 135 -8.60 3.95 -36.53
CA GLN A 135 -8.83 5.18 -35.78
C GLN A 135 -9.08 4.93 -34.28
N ILE A 136 -9.91 3.93 -33.95
CA ILE A 136 -10.19 3.60 -32.54
C ILE A 136 -8.94 3.02 -31.89
N GLY A 137 -8.20 2.16 -32.60
CA GLY A 137 -6.90 1.66 -32.14
C GLY A 137 -5.90 2.77 -31.82
N LEU A 138 -5.73 3.73 -32.73
CA LEU A 138 -4.84 4.87 -32.52
C LEU A 138 -5.29 5.73 -31.34
N SER A 139 -6.60 5.94 -31.19
CA SER A 139 -7.15 6.66 -30.03
C SER A 139 -6.88 5.94 -28.70
N LEU A 140 -6.87 4.60 -28.68
CA LEU A 140 -6.49 3.81 -27.49
C LEU A 140 -5.01 3.98 -27.14
N ALA A 141 -4.14 3.99 -28.14
CA ALA A 141 -2.71 4.27 -27.94
C ALA A 141 -2.47 5.70 -27.43
N GLN A 142 -3.18 6.69 -27.98
CA GLN A 142 -3.13 8.08 -27.49
C GLN A 142 -3.64 8.20 -26.05
N LEU A 143 -4.71 7.46 -25.72
CA LEU A 143 -5.26 7.41 -24.37
C LEU A 143 -4.21 6.85 -23.38
N ALA A 144 -3.57 5.73 -23.69
CA ALA A 144 -2.48 5.17 -22.87
C ALA A 144 -1.32 6.17 -22.71
N THR A 145 -0.94 6.86 -23.79
CA THR A 145 0.12 7.89 -23.78
C THR A 145 -0.25 9.06 -22.86
N ARG A 146 -1.51 9.54 -22.93
CA ARG A 146 -2.02 10.65 -22.09
C ARG A 146 -1.95 10.34 -20.60
N TYR A 147 -2.17 9.08 -20.22
CA TYR A 147 -2.07 8.61 -18.85
C TYR A 147 -0.67 8.06 -18.49
N LYS A 148 0.36 8.35 -19.31
CA LYS A 148 1.76 7.96 -19.08
C LYS A 148 1.93 6.45 -18.85
N ARG A 149 1.27 5.64 -19.67
CA ARG A 149 1.45 4.19 -19.72
C ARG A 149 2.09 3.83 -21.07
N THR A 150 3.38 4.16 -21.20
CA THR A 150 4.17 4.03 -22.44
C THR A 150 4.22 2.59 -22.94
N ASP A 151 4.43 1.62 -22.06
CA ASP A 151 4.53 0.20 -22.44
C ASP A 151 3.23 -0.33 -23.04
N LEU A 152 2.09 0.05 -22.44
CA LEU A 152 0.77 -0.29 -22.97
C LEU A 152 0.50 0.39 -24.31
N ALA A 153 0.94 1.64 -24.49
CA ALA A 153 0.82 2.37 -25.75
C ALA A 153 1.68 1.72 -26.86
N LEU A 154 2.92 1.35 -26.57
CA LEU A 154 3.83 0.67 -27.51
C LEU A 154 3.29 -0.71 -27.90
N ASN A 155 2.87 -1.53 -26.92
CA ASN A 155 2.28 -2.84 -27.18
C ASN A 155 0.98 -2.71 -28.03
N CYS A 156 0.16 -1.71 -27.73
CA CYS A 156 -1.04 -1.40 -28.51
C CYS A 156 -0.69 -1.08 -29.98
N LEU A 157 0.29 -0.21 -30.24
CA LEU A 157 0.72 0.16 -31.59
C LEU A 157 1.38 -1.01 -32.34
N GLN A 158 2.18 -1.83 -31.67
CA GLN A 158 2.73 -3.07 -32.25
C GLN A 158 1.60 -4.03 -32.67
N THR A 159 0.63 -4.26 -31.79
CA THR A 159 -0.53 -5.11 -32.08
C THR A 159 -1.35 -4.56 -33.26
N LEU A 160 -1.61 -3.25 -33.29
CA LEU A 160 -2.30 -2.60 -34.41
C LEU A 160 -1.51 -2.72 -35.72
N ALA A 161 -0.19 -2.52 -35.70
CA ALA A 161 0.65 -2.68 -36.88
C ALA A 161 0.59 -4.11 -37.43
N THR A 162 0.50 -5.12 -36.55
CA THR A 162 0.35 -6.52 -37.00
C THR A 162 -1.01 -6.83 -37.61
N ARG A 163 -2.08 -6.20 -37.09
CA ARG A 163 -3.45 -6.41 -37.54
C ARG A 163 -3.73 -5.69 -38.86
N PHE A 164 -3.19 -4.50 -39.04
CA PHE A 164 -3.43 -3.64 -40.19
C PHE A 164 -2.33 -3.70 -41.26
N LYS A 165 -1.49 -4.75 -41.29
CA LYS A 165 -0.35 -4.90 -42.25
C LYS A 165 -0.70 -4.67 -43.73
N ASN A 166 -1.95 -4.95 -44.13
CA ASN A 166 -2.41 -4.81 -45.51
C ASN A 166 -3.37 -3.61 -45.72
N SER A 167 -3.56 -2.77 -44.70
CA SER A 167 -4.43 -1.60 -44.74
C SER A 167 -3.65 -0.33 -45.08
N PRO A 168 -4.24 0.65 -45.81
CA PRO A 168 -3.62 1.96 -46.00
C PRO A 168 -3.40 2.73 -44.68
N ASP A 169 -4.10 2.36 -43.60
CA ASP A 169 -3.93 2.99 -42.29
C ASP A 169 -2.69 2.51 -41.54
N LEU A 170 -1.98 1.48 -42.03
CA LEU A 170 -0.71 1.00 -41.45
C LEU A 170 0.29 2.15 -41.31
N ALA A 171 0.41 2.97 -42.34
CA ALA A 171 1.35 4.08 -42.41
C ALA A 171 1.08 5.15 -41.33
N LYS A 172 -0.18 5.36 -40.94
CA LYS A 172 -0.55 6.26 -39.83
C LYS A 172 -0.20 5.64 -38.48
N ILE A 173 -0.41 4.34 -38.33
CA ILE A 173 -0.05 3.60 -37.11
C ILE A 173 1.46 3.61 -36.92
N GLN A 174 2.24 3.34 -37.99
CA GLN A 174 3.69 3.39 -37.97
C GLN A 174 4.21 4.79 -37.66
N LEU A 175 3.63 5.85 -38.24
CA LEU A 175 4.00 7.23 -37.92
C LEU A 175 3.84 7.53 -36.42
N GLN A 176 2.68 7.20 -35.83
CA GLN A 176 2.44 7.41 -34.40
C GLN A 176 3.37 6.54 -33.52
N HIS A 177 3.72 5.35 -34.00
CA HIS A 177 4.67 4.46 -33.32
C HIS A 177 6.09 5.05 -33.33
N VAL A 178 6.57 5.57 -34.46
CA VAL A 178 7.86 6.28 -34.54
C VAL A 178 7.85 7.51 -33.66
N GLU A 179 6.77 8.30 -33.66
CA GLU A 179 6.64 9.46 -32.77
C GLU A 179 6.77 9.08 -31.29
N LEU A 180 6.08 8.03 -30.85
CA LEU A 180 6.14 7.55 -29.47
C LEU A 180 7.53 6.99 -29.10
N LEU A 181 8.17 6.24 -30.01
CA LEU A 181 9.54 5.74 -29.80
C LEU A 181 10.55 6.88 -29.67
N LEU A 182 10.43 7.92 -30.50
CA LEU A 182 11.30 9.10 -30.44
C LEU A 182 11.07 9.93 -29.18
N GLN A 183 9.85 10.00 -28.66
CA GLN A 183 9.52 10.65 -27.38
C GLN A 183 10.12 9.91 -26.18
N ASN A 184 10.23 8.57 -26.27
CA ASN A 184 10.79 7.72 -25.22
C ASN A 184 12.30 7.44 -25.37
N ASN A 185 13.01 8.22 -26.20
CA ASN A 185 14.45 8.05 -26.49
C ASN A 185 14.86 6.66 -27.03
N GLN A 186 13.92 5.90 -27.62
CA GLN A 186 14.20 4.61 -28.28
C GLN A 186 14.62 4.84 -29.74
N ASP A 187 15.67 5.64 -29.95
CA ASP A 187 16.09 6.11 -31.28
C ASP A 187 16.49 4.97 -32.23
N GLN A 188 17.04 3.87 -31.71
CA GLN A 188 17.41 2.70 -32.52
C GLN A 188 16.18 1.96 -33.05
N GLU A 189 15.18 1.70 -32.21
CA GLU A 189 13.92 1.07 -32.62
C GLU A 189 13.14 1.96 -33.58
N ALA A 190 13.14 3.27 -33.32
CA ALA A 190 12.53 4.25 -34.23
C ALA A 190 13.22 4.22 -35.60
N LYS A 191 14.54 4.17 -35.63
CA LYS A 191 15.32 4.07 -36.88
C LYS A 191 14.97 2.81 -37.66
N ASP A 192 14.99 1.65 -37.01
CA ASP A 192 14.70 0.37 -37.66
C ASP A 192 13.28 0.39 -38.26
N LEU A 193 12.30 0.92 -37.53
CA LEU A 193 10.92 1.09 -38.01
C LEU A 193 10.81 2.07 -39.19
N VAL A 194 11.58 3.16 -39.19
CA VAL A 194 11.63 4.12 -40.32
C VAL A 194 12.27 3.48 -41.55
N GLU A 195 13.35 2.71 -41.39
CA GLU A 195 13.98 1.97 -42.50
C GLU A 195 13.01 0.93 -43.10
N ASP A 196 12.24 0.23 -42.26
CA ASP A 196 11.16 -0.66 -42.70
C ASP A 196 10.07 0.10 -43.48
N CYS A 197 9.68 1.29 -43.05
CA CYS A 197 8.72 2.13 -43.78
C CYS A 197 9.26 2.57 -45.14
N ILE A 198 10.54 2.94 -45.23
CA ILE A 198 11.20 3.38 -46.47
C ILE A 198 11.31 2.20 -47.45
N THR A 199 11.73 1.03 -46.97
CA THR A 199 11.82 -0.18 -47.80
C THR A 199 10.44 -0.60 -48.30
N GLY A 200 9.40 -0.54 -47.46
CA GLY A 200 8.00 -0.76 -47.86
C GLY A 200 7.52 0.21 -48.93
N HIS A 201 7.80 1.51 -48.77
CA HIS A 201 7.48 2.54 -49.77
C HIS A 201 8.11 2.25 -51.14
N ASN A 202 9.38 1.83 -51.15
CA ASN A 202 10.13 1.56 -52.37
C ASN A 202 9.79 0.21 -53.03
N THR A 203 9.18 -0.73 -52.29
CA THR A 203 8.88 -2.10 -52.77
C THR A 203 7.41 -2.34 -53.13
N GLY A 204 6.55 -1.31 -53.02
CA GLY A 204 5.17 -1.35 -53.55
C GLY A 204 4.08 -0.91 -52.58
N GLN A 205 4.39 -0.68 -51.30
CA GLN A 205 3.47 -0.07 -50.32
C GLN A 205 3.63 1.45 -50.32
N GLN A 206 3.26 2.10 -51.43
CA GLN A 206 3.46 3.54 -51.59
C GLN A 206 2.68 4.35 -50.52
N LEU A 207 3.43 4.95 -49.60
CA LEU A 207 2.96 5.96 -48.67
C LEU A 207 2.32 7.15 -49.41
N SER A 208 1.20 7.65 -48.89
CA SER A 208 0.57 8.86 -49.44
C SER A 208 1.47 10.10 -49.25
N PRO A 209 1.38 11.11 -50.13
CA PRO A 209 2.18 12.33 -50.02
C PRO A 209 2.03 13.05 -48.67
N ASP A 210 0.83 13.03 -48.09
CA ASP A 210 0.54 13.65 -46.79
C ASP A 210 1.28 12.94 -45.65
N ILE A 211 1.33 11.61 -45.68
CA ILE A 211 2.06 10.81 -44.68
C ILE A 211 3.57 10.98 -44.84
N CYS A 212 4.08 11.01 -46.08
CA CYS A 212 5.49 11.32 -46.35
C CYS A 212 5.87 12.70 -45.81
N LYS A 213 5.00 13.71 -46.00
CA LYS A 213 5.21 15.04 -45.43
C LYS A 213 5.26 15.00 -43.91
N MET A 214 4.42 14.21 -43.26
CA MET A 214 4.42 14.09 -41.80
C MET A 214 5.67 13.39 -41.27
N PHE A 215 6.13 12.32 -41.93
CA PHE A 215 7.44 11.71 -41.63
C PHE A 215 8.59 12.70 -41.81
N HIS A 216 8.58 13.49 -42.89
CA HIS A 216 9.59 14.52 -43.09
C HIS A 216 9.57 15.54 -41.95
N LEU A 217 8.41 16.07 -41.57
CA LEU A 217 8.31 17.04 -40.47
C LEU A 217 8.88 16.48 -39.17
N LEU A 218 8.47 15.26 -38.80
CA LEU A 218 8.93 14.57 -37.58
C LEU A 218 10.46 14.37 -37.58
N LEU A 219 11.02 13.84 -38.67
CA LEU A 219 12.44 13.56 -38.79
C LEU A 219 13.27 14.86 -38.85
N TRP A 220 12.77 15.89 -39.55
CA TRP A 220 13.44 17.19 -39.62
C TRP A 220 13.40 17.92 -38.28
N GLU A 221 12.33 17.81 -37.52
CA GLU A 221 12.23 18.37 -36.17
C GLU A 221 13.26 17.74 -35.23
N LYS A 222 13.32 16.39 -35.18
CA LYS A 222 14.36 15.67 -34.41
C LYS A 222 15.77 16.02 -34.89
N ALA A 223 16.00 16.10 -36.20
CA ALA A 223 17.31 16.45 -36.76
C ALA A 223 17.72 17.89 -36.42
N ALA A 224 16.79 18.85 -36.50
CA ALA A 224 17.03 20.24 -36.12
C ALA A 224 17.38 20.36 -34.63
N ASN A 225 16.70 19.60 -33.77
CA ASN A 225 16.98 19.56 -32.33
C ASN A 225 18.39 19.04 -32.06
N LEU A 226 18.76 17.90 -32.65
CA LEU A 226 20.11 17.34 -32.50
C LEU A 226 21.18 18.28 -33.07
N TYR A 227 20.90 18.96 -34.19
CA TYR A 227 21.81 19.90 -34.79
C TYR A 227 22.09 21.11 -33.87
N GLU A 228 21.06 21.76 -33.34
CA GLU A 228 21.23 22.91 -32.44
C GLU A 228 21.87 22.49 -31.11
N ARG A 229 21.54 21.31 -30.56
CA ARG A 229 22.23 20.73 -29.38
C ARG A 229 23.73 20.52 -29.65
N ASN A 230 24.08 19.90 -30.78
CA ASN A 230 25.48 19.67 -31.15
C ASN A 230 26.25 20.97 -31.37
N LYS A 231 25.64 21.92 -32.08
CA LYS A 231 26.19 23.26 -32.31
C LYS A 231 26.43 24.00 -30.99
N CYS A 232 25.49 23.92 -30.05
CA CYS A 232 25.65 24.46 -28.70
C CYS A 232 26.84 23.80 -27.96
N SER A 233 26.95 22.47 -28.03
CA SER A 233 28.08 21.73 -27.44
C SER A 233 29.43 22.16 -28.03
N CYS A 234 29.53 22.26 -29.36
CA CYS A 234 30.73 22.70 -30.06
C CYS A 234 31.13 24.13 -29.67
N TYR A 235 30.21 25.10 -29.68
CA TYR A 235 30.51 26.47 -29.28
C TYR A 235 30.92 26.58 -27.81
N THR A 236 30.31 25.77 -26.95
CA THR A 236 30.69 25.69 -25.53
C THR A 236 32.12 25.16 -25.36
N MET A 237 32.51 24.14 -26.14
CA MET A 237 33.88 23.61 -26.13
C MET A 237 34.90 24.63 -26.67
N LEU A 238 34.50 25.45 -27.64
CA LEU A 238 35.31 26.54 -28.19
C LEU A 238 35.32 27.81 -27.31
N GLN A 239 34.60 27.81 -26.18
CA GLN A 239 34.41 28.96 -25.29
C GLN A 239 33.78 30.20 -25.96
N ASP A 240 33.10 30.02 -27.10
CA ASP A 240 32.34 31.08 -27.76
C ASP A 240 30.95 31.21 -27.12
N LEU A 241 30.92 31.87 -25.97
CA LEU A 241 29.75 31.97 -25.10
C LEU A 241 28.59 32.78 -25.70
N LYS A 242 28.85 33.57 -26.76
CA LYS A 242 27.82 34.34 -27.45
C LYS A 242 27.04 33.44 -28.41
N ASN A 243 27.75 32.77 -29.31
CA ASN A 243 27.15 31.84 -30.26
C ASN A 243 26.55 30.61 -29.57
N ALA A 244 27.15 30.14 -28.46
CA ALA A 244 26.57 29.09 -27.62
C ALA A 244 25.20 29.51 -27.04
N SER A 245 25.06 30.74 -26.55
CA SER A 245 23.76 31.22 -26.03
C SER A 245 22.69 31.39 -27.10
N GLU A 246 23.07 31.78 -28.32
CA GLU A 246 22.15 31.88 -29.45
C GLU A 246 21.67 30.49 -29.90
N ALA A 247 22.58 29.50 -29.98
CA ALA A 247 22.22 28.11 -30.27
C ALA A 247 21.33 27.49 -29.19
N ALA A 248 21.60 27.76 -27.91
CA ALA A 248 20.76 27.29 -26.80
C ALA A 248 19.36 27.92 -26.81
N ALA A 249 19.24 29.20 -27.22
CA ALA A 249 17.94 29.87 -27.35
C ALA A 249 17.11 29.31 -28.53
N GLU A 250 17.75 28.99 -29.65
CA GLU A 250 17.08 28.35 -30.78
C GLU A 250 16.66 26.91 -30.43
N ALA A 251 17.51 26.15 -29.73
CA ALA A 251 17.16 24.83 -29.21
C ALA A 251 15.96 24.88 -28.25
N GLN A 252 15.86 25.91 -27.40
CA GLN A 252 14.71 26.12 -26.51
C GLN A 252 13.43 26.49 -27.27
N ARG A 253 13.55 27.19 -28.41
CA ARG A 253 12.38 27.52 -29.23
C ARG A 253 11.76 26.27 -29.85
N ILE A 254 12.59 25.28 -30.19
CA ILE A 254 12.11 24.02 -30.75
C ILE A 254 11.66 23.06 -29.63
N GLU A 255 12.39 22.96 -28.51
CA GLU A 255 12.00 22.17 -27.34
C GLU A 255 12.04 22.99 -26.03
N PRO A 256 10.92 23.64 -25.65
CA PRO A 256 10.88 24.48 -24.45
C PRO A 256 11.06 23.73 -23.13
N ASN A 257 10.67 22.45 -23.08
CA ASN A 257 10.61 21.64 -21.86
C ASN A 257 11.73 20.59 -21.76
N SER A 258 12.74 20.64 -22.64
CA SER A 258 13.82 19.63 -22.65
C SER A 258 14.82 19.87 -21.50
N PRO A 259 15.07 18.87 -20.64
CA PRO A 259 16.08 18.97 -19.57
C PRO A 259 17.49 19.29 -20.10
N ILE A 260 17.83 18.77 -21.28
CA ILE A 260 19.15 18.89 -21.91
C ILE A 260 19.41 20.33 -22.36
N VAL A 261 18.39 21.00 -22.89
CA VAL A 261 18.50 22.41 -23.31
C VAL A 261 18.76 23.31 -22.10
N HIS A 262 18.02 23.09 -21.00
CA HIS A 262 18.27 23.79 -19.75
C HIS A 262 19.66 23.48 -19.17
N PHE A 263 20.16 22.25 -19.32
CA PHE A 263 21.53 21.90 -18.94
C PHE A 263 22.60 22.67 -19.75
N PHE A 264 22.39 22.86 -21.06
CA PHE A 264 23.28 23.71 -21.85
C PHE A 264 23.25 25.17 -21.39
N GLN A 265 22.08 25.71 -21.08
CA GLN A 265 21.95 27.07 -20.52
C GLN A 265 22.68 27.20 -19.19
N PHE A 266 22.56 26.20 -18.31
CA PHE A 266 23.33 26.11 -17.07
C PHE A 266 24.83 26.15 -17.34
N LYS A 267 25.35 25.32 -18.25
CA LYS A 267 26.78 25.25 -18.57
C LYS A 267 27.31 26.57 -19.10
N ILE A 268 26.56 27.24 -19.97
CA ILE A 268 26.91 28.56 -20.50
C ILE A 268 26.89 29.63 -19.39
N ALA A 269 25.87 29.62 -18.53
CA ALA A 269 25.76 30.57 -17.42
C ALA A 269 26.90 30.41 -16.41
N LEU A 270 27.27 29.16 -16.10
CA LEU A 270 28.41 28.83 -15.24
C LEU A 270 29.72 29.37 -15.83
N MET A 271 29.97 29.16 -17.12
CA MET A 271 31.17 29.69 -17.81
C MET A 271 31.18 31.24 -17.92
N LYS A 272 30.01 31.89 -17.91
CA LYS A 272 29.87 33.36 -17.85
C LYS A 272 30.02 33.92 -16.42
N GLY A 273 30.03 33.06 -15.40
CA GLY A 273 30.01 33.47 -13.99
C GLY A 273 28.67 34.06 -13.51
N ASP A 274 27.57 33.76 -14.19
CA ASP A 274 26.22 34.23 -13.83
C ASP A 274 25.49 33.17 -13.00
N ASP A 275 25.73 33.20 -11.68
CA ASP A 275 25.16 32.23 -10.73
C ASP A 275 23.63 32.23 -10.75
N ASN A 276 22.97 33.37 -10.96
CA ASN A 276 21.51 33.46 -10.92
C ASN A 276 20.87 32.74 -12.11
N LYS A 277 21.44 32.90 -13.32
CA LYS A 277 20.97 32.17 -14.50
C LYS A 277 21.28 30.68 -14.43
N ALA A 278 22.43 30.30 -13.86
CA ALA A 278 22.76 28.91 -13.63
C ALA A 278 21.75 28.25 -12.68
N MET A 279 21.35 28.96 -11.62
CA MET A 279 20.35 28.48 -10.67
C MET A 279 18.95 28.33 -11.27
N GLU A 280 18.51 29.30 -12.08
CA GLU A 280 17.22 29.20 -12.75
C GLU A 280 17.19 28.02 -13.72
N ALA A 281 18.27 27.80 -14.48
CA ALA A 281 18.38 26.66 -15.38
C ALA A 281 18.26 25.31 -14.65
N ILE A 282 18.92 25.14 -13.50
CA ILE A 282 18.78 23.91 -12.67
C ILE A 282 17.34 23.72 -12.20
N LYS A 283 16.68 24.79 -11.76
CA LYS A 283 15.28 24.73 -11.32
C LYS A 283 14.34 24.29 -12.44
N GLN A 284 14.59 24.75 -13.67
CA GLN A 284 13.82 24.32 -14.84
C GLN A 284 14.05 22.84 -15.17
N ILE A 285 15.28 22.31 -15.02
CA ILE A 285 15.57 20.86 -15.14
C ILE A 285 14.76 20.05 -14.12
N SER A 286 14.72 20.52 -12.87
CA SER A 286 13.94 19.89 -11.79
C SER A 286 12.43 19.93 -12.04
N GLN A 287 11.91 21.01 -12.64
CA GLN A 287 10.48 21.17 -12.93
C GLN A 287 10.03 20.37 -14.15
N SER A 288 10.91 20.16 -15.14
CA SER A 288 10.61 19.28 -16.27
C SER A 288 10.30 17.84 -15.83
N GLN A 289 10.86 17.37 -14.72
CA GLN A 289 10.62 16.02 -14.16
C GLN A 289 9.30 15.82 -13.43
N ALA A 290 8.73 16.86 -12.80
CA ALA A 290 7.46 16.72 -12.08
C ALA A 290 6.30 16.28 -12.99
N ASN A 291 6.47 16.43 -14.31
CA ASN A 291 5.54 16.00 -15.33
C ASN A 291 5.78 14.57 -15.86
N ASP A 292 6.75 13.78 -15.36
CA ASP A 292 7.11 12.43 -15.89
C ASP A 292 7.08 11.29 -14.84
N HIS A 293 6.44 11.52 -13.69
CA HIS A 293 6.70 10.79 -12.44
C HIS A 293 6.36 9.28 -12.32
N ASP A 294 6.03 8.53 -13.37
CA ASP A 294 5.58 7.13 -13.25
C ASP A 294 6.43 6.08 -14.00
N ASN A 295 7.53 6.46 -14.68
CA ASN A 295 8.41 5.49 -15.34
C ASN A 295 9.42 4.89 -14.34
N ASN A 296 9.04 3.76 -13.74
CA ASN A 296 9.92 2.85 -13.01
C ASN A 296 10.66 1.90 -13.98
N ASP A 297 11.23 2.42 -15.07
CA ASP A 297 12.06 1.60 -15.95
C ASP A 297 13.44 2.20 -16.18
N VAL A 298 14.39 1.31 -16.36
CA VAL A 298 15.83 1.53 -16.44
C VAL A 298 16.15 2.32 -17.70
N THR A 299 16.13 3.65 -17.63
CA THR A 299 16.67 4.51 -18.67
C THR A 299 18.16 4.77 -18.41
N THR A 300 18.95 4.67 -19.47
CA THR A 300 20.41 4.82 -19.47
C THR A 300 20.85 6.22 -19.02
N ASP A 301 21.95 6.23 -18.26
CA ASP A 301 22.48 7.27 -17.37
C ASP A 301 22.74 8.70 -17.92
N GLU A 302 22.43 9.03 -19.19
CA GLU A 302 22.89 10.27 -19.84
C GLU A 302 21.81 11.37 -20.02
N ASP A 303 20.51 11.02 -20.10
CA ASP A 303 19.41 11.97 -20.35
C ASP A 303 18.47 12.18 -19.13
N ASP A 304 18.68 11.44 -18.05
CA ASP A 304 17.94 11.59 -16.81
C ASP A 304 18.23 12.97 -16.20
N ALA A 305 17.19 13.78 -15.98
CA ALA A 305 17.35 15.09 -15.36
C ALA A 305 18.08 15.04 -14.00
N HIS A 306 18.00 13.92 -13.26
CA HIS A 306 18.80 13.67 -12.06
C HIS A 306 20.30 13.50 -12.36
N GLY A 307 20.64 12.78 -13.44
CA GLY A 307 22.01 12.65 -13.95
C GLY A 307 22.56 14.01 -14.40
N LEU A 308 21.75 14.79 -15.12
CA LEU A 308 22.10 16.16 -15.54
C LEU A 308 22.32 17.11 -14.35
N ILE A 309 21.51 17.03 -13.28
CA ILE A 309 21.73 17.83 -12.07
C ILE A 309 22.99 17.38 -11.32
N CYS A 310 23.29 16.08 -11.26
CA CYS A 310 24.55 15.58 -10.71
C CYS A 310 25.77 16.10 -11.49
N LEU A 311 25.68 16.06 -12.83
CA LEU A 311 26.72 16.60 -13.70
C LEU A 311 26.86 18.12 -13.55
N ALA A 312 25.75 18.84 -13.37
CA ALA A 312 25.75 20.28 -13.09
C ALA A 312 26.45 20.60 -11.77
N ALA A 313 26.20 19.81 -10.73
CA ALA A 313 26.90 19.93 -9.46
C ALA A 313 28.40 19.65 -9.62
N GLN A 314 28.79 18.61 -10.34
CA GLN A 314 30.20 18.28 -10.60
C GLN A 314 30.92 19.41 -11.36
N LEU A 315 30.36 19.89 -12.47
CA LEU A 315 30.95 20.96 -13.27
C LEU A 315 31.11 22.27 -12.45
N SER A 316 30.14 22.57 -11.58
CA SER A 316 30.24 23.70 -10.66
C SER A 316 31.42 23.57 -9.70
N LEU A 317 31.70 22.35 -9.21
CA LEU A 317 32.84 22.07 -8.34
C LEU A 317 34.18 22.17 -9.05
N GLU A 318 34.26 21.68 -10.30
CA GLU A 318 35.47 21.80 -11.13
C GLU A 318 35.84 23.26 -11.41
N GLN A 319 34.85 24.15 -11.53
CA GLN A 319 35.05 25.60 -11.65
C GLN A 319 35.24 26.32 -10.30
N ASN A 320 35.36 25.57 -9.19
CA ASN A 320 35.46 26.08 -7.82
C ASN A 320 34.27 26.98 -7.40
N ASN A 321 33.13 26.87 -8.08
CA ASN A 321 31.89 27.56 -7.75
C ASN A 321 31.04 26.70 -6.81
N ARG A 322 31.41 26.75 -5.53
CA ARG A 322 30.82 25.89 -4.49
C ARG A 322 29.37 26.25 -4.14
N SER A 323 28.95 27.50 -4.39
CA SER A 323 27.61 28.01 -4.09
C SER A 323 26.55 27.40 -5.02
N VAL A 324 26.83 27.40 -6.33
CA VAL A 324 25.96 26.79 -7.34
C VAL A 324 25.93 25.26 -7.19
N ALA A 325 27.06 24.63 -6.84
CA ALA A 325 27.13 23.19 -6.58
C ALA A 325 26.23 22.73 -5.41
N VAL A 326 26.23 23.46 -4.29
CA VAL A 326 25.36 23.16 -3.13
C VAL A 326 23.90 23.25 -3.53
N LYS A 327 23.51 24.35 -4.18
CA LYS A 327 22.12 24.56 -4.55
C LYS A 327 21.63 23.60 -5.65
N ALA A 328 22.52 23.15 -6.54
CA ALA A 328 22.19 22.11 -7.51
C ALA A 328 21.81 20.80 -6.83
N LEU A 329 22.60 20.40 -5.83
CA LEU A 329 22.33 19.19 -5.05
C LEU A 329 21.12 19.35 -4.12
N ASP A 330 20.86 20.55 -3.59
CA ASP A 330 19.63 20.84 -2.83
C ASP A 330 18.37 20.64 -3.68
N GLY A 331 18.41 21.02 -4.95
CA GLY A 331 17.32 20.79 -5.91
C GLY A 331 16.93 19.31 -6.04
N ILE A 332 17.92 18.40 -6.03
CA ILE A 332 17.69 16.95 -6.04
C ILE A 332 16.93 16.49 -4.79
N LEU A 333 17.20 17.11 -3.63
CA LEU A 333 16.54 16.75 -2.37
C LEU A 333 15.05 17.12 -2.35
N GLU A 334 14.63 18.09 -3.15
CA GLU A 334 13.25 18.56 -3.22
C GLU A 334 12.44 17.82 -4.29
N THR A 335 13.07 17.36 -5.37
CA THR A 335 12.35 16.78 -6.52
C THR A 335 12.42 15.27 -6.65
N SER A 336 13.45 14.61 -6.08
CA SER A 336 13.61 13.15 -6.25
C SER A 336 12.70 12.34 -5.33
N ALA A 337 11.87 11.46 -5.92
CA ALA A 337 11.14 10.43 -5.18
C ALA A 337 11.99 9.21 -4.79
N SER A 338 13.15 9.01 -5.44
CA SER A 338 14.04 7.88 -5.15
C SER A 338 14.91 8.17 -3.92
N ASN A 339 14.70 7.39 -2.86
CA ASN A 339 15.50 7.50 -1.64
C ASN A 339 17.01 7.26 -1.92
N LYS A 340 17.38 6.43 -2.91
CA LYS A 340 18.80 6.13 -3.25
C LYS A 340 19.49 7.34 -3.89
N GLN A 341 18.81 8.04 -4.78
CA GLN A 341 19.32 9.26 -5.41
C GLN A 341 19.46 10.40 -4.39
N VAL A 342 18.47 10.54 -3.50
CA VAL A 342 18.52 11.51 -2.40
C VAL A 342 19.71 11.25 -1.47
N ILE A 343 19.96 10.00 -1.08
CA ILE A 343 21.13 9.66 -0.25
C ILE A 343 22.43 10.00 -0.97
N THR A 344 22.57 9.67 -2.26
CA THR A 344 23.79 9.99 -3.02
C THR A 344 24.04 11.52 -3.11
N ALA A 345 23.00 12.32 -3.34
CA ALA A 345 23.10 13.78 -3.31
C ALA A 345 23.51 14.30 -1.92
N LEU A 346 22.92 13.75 -0.84
CA LEU A 346 23.31 14.08 0.54
C LEU A 346 24.78 13.72 0.83
N ARG A 347 25.28 12.60 0.30
CA ARG A 347 26.70 12.21 0.43
C ARG A 347 27.64 13.25 -0.16
N CYS A 348 27.30 13.75 -1.35
CA CYS A 348 28.05 14.80 -2.04
C CYS A 348 27.96 16.14 -1.28
N LEU A 349 26.76 16.53 -0.83
CA LEU A 349 26.54 17.76 -0.06
C LEU A 349 27.33 17.79 1.25
N ILE A 350 27.26 16.71 2.04
CA ILE A 350 27.96 16.61 3.32
C ILE A 350 29.47 16.70 3.09
N ARG A 351 30.00 15.96 2.11
CA ARG A 351 31.44 16.04 1.76
C ARG A 351 31.84 17.44 1.32
N LEU A 352 31.05 18.07 0.45
CA LEU A 352 31.32 19.40 -0.07
C LEU A 352 31.33 20.46 1.05
N LYS A 353 30.32 20.45 1.92
CA LYS A 353 30.23 21.34 3.08
C LYS A 353 31.39 21.13 4.06
N LEU A 354 31.82 19.88 4.26
CA LEU A 354 33.00 19.57 5.07
C LEU A 354 34.30 20.10 4.44
N THR A 355 34.45 20.05 3.11
CA THR A 355 35.59 20.62 2.41
C THR A 355 35.59 22.15 2.44
N ILE A 356 34.41 22.79 2.36
CA ILE A 356 34.27 24.25 2.52
C ILE A 356 34.68 24.69 3.93
N SER A 357 34.30 23.90 4.94
CA SER A 357 34.61 24.17 6.36
C SER A 357 36.11 24.04 6.70
N GLU A 358 36.95 23.45 5.85
CA GLU A 358 38.41 23.43 6.07
C GLU A 358 39.05 24.80 5.85
N THR A 359 38.40 25.68 5.07
CA THR A 359 38.92 27.01 4.73
C THR A 359 38.39 28.14 5.62
N ASP A 360 37.36 27.90 6.42
CA ASP A 360 36.71 28.91 7.26
C ASP A 360 36.72 28.49 8.73
N VAL A 361 37.27 29.33 9.62
CA VAL A 361 37.63 28.97 11.02
C VAL A 361 36.39 28.82 11.94
N LYS A 362 35.18 29.03 11.41
CA LYS A 362 33.92 28.76 12.10
C LYS A 362 33.17 27.68 11.34
N GLY A 363 33.23 26.45 11.84
CA GLY A 363 32.58 25.30 11.20
C GLY A 363 31.07 25.52 11.05
N ASP A 364 30.57 25.42 9.82
CA ASP A 364 29.14 25.47 9.48
C ASP A 364 28.44 24.15 9.89
N VAL A 365 28.59 23.74 11.15
CA VAL A 365 28.03 22.51 11.74
C VAL A 365 26.50 22.59 11.71
N ASN A 366 25.96 23.78 11.93
CA ASN A 366 24.52 24.05 11.85
C ASN A 366 23.97 23.90 10.43
N GLY A 367 24.77 24.17 9.39
CA GLY A 367 24.39 23.95 7.99
C GLY A 367 24.46 22.47 7.55
N ILE A 368 25.26 21.63 8.21
CA ILE A 368 25.38 20.19 7.89
C ILE A 368 24.24 19.37 8.53
N MET A 369 23.76 19.80 9.70
CA MET A 369 22.77 19.06 10.50
C MET A 369 21.44 18.77 9.77
N PRO A 370 20.84 19.71 9.00
CA PRO A 370 19.62 19.44 8.24
C PRO A 370 19.79 18.31 7.22
N TYR A 371 20.95 18.23 6.56
CA TYR A 371 21.26 17.17 5.60
C TYR A 371 21.39 15.80 6.27
N LEU A 372 21.99 15.76 7.46
CA LEU A 372 22.09 14.52 8.25
C LEU A 372 20.72 14.06 8.75
N LYS A 373 19.84 14.98 9.19
CA LYS A 373 18.47 14.65 9.60
C LYS A 373 17.63 14.11 8.44
N LYS A 374 17.73 14.73 7.26
CA LYS A 374 17.03 14.28 6.04
C LYS A 374 17.56 12.92 5.54
N ALA A 375 18.87 12.70 5.63
CA ALA A 375 19.48 11.41 5.35
C ALA A 375 18.94 10.31 6.28
N LEU A 376 18.85 10.60 7.58
CA LEU A 376 18.29 9.68 8.58
C LEU A 376 16.85 9.33 8.27
N GLU A 377 16.02 10.32 7.90
CA GLU A 377 14.64 10.08 7.49
C GLU A 377 14.57 9.15 6.27
N CYS A 378 15.40 9.37 5.25
CA CYS A 378 15.47 8.51 4.07
C CYS A 378 15.94 7.08 4.39
N VAL A 379 16.95 6.92 5.25
CA VAL A 379 17.45 5.60 5.68
C VAL A 379 16.39 4.85 6.49
N ASN A 380 15.64 5.54 7.36
CA ASN A 380 14.53 4.95 8.12
C ASN A 380 13.38 4.52 7.19
N LYS A 381 13.05 5.34 6.18
CA LYS A 381 12.07 4.97 5.15
C LYS A 381 12.51 3.76 4.32
N MET A 382 13.79 3.68 3.97
CA MET A 382 14.35 2.48 3.30
C MET A 382 14.31 1.24 4.20
N ALA A 383 14.58 1.41 5.50
CA ALA A 383 14.55 0.32 6.47
C ALA A 383 13.15 -0.30 6.65
N ALA A 384 12.09 0.50 6.48
CA ALA A 384 10.71 0.04 6.61
C ALA A 384 10.22 -0.83 5.43
N LEU A 385 10.85 -0.74 4.25
CA LEU A 385 10.31 -1.29 2.99
C LEU A 385 11.35 -2.04 2.12
N GLY A 386 12.66 -1.95 2.42
CA GLY A 386 13.73 -2.41 1.53
C GLY A 386 14.61 -3.55 2.09
N PRO A 387 15.43 -4.20 1.23
CA PRO A 387 16.36 -5.26 1.64
C PRO A 387 17.43 -4.77 2.63
N LEU A 388 17.74 -5.58 3.65
CA LEU A 388 18.63 -5.22 4.76
C LEU A 388 20.06 -4.82 4.30
N ALA A 389 20.54 -5.39 3.19
CA ALA A 389 21.88 -5.17 2.65
C ALA A 389 22.12 -3.74 2.13
N ASP A 390 21.14 -3.15 1.43
CA ASP A 390 21.23 -1.77 0.90
C ASP A 390 21.28 -0.75 2.04
N VAL A 391 20.48 -1.00 3.09
CA VAL A 391 20.44 -0.14 4.29
C VAL A 391 21.74 -0.25 5.08
N GLN A 392 22.39 -1.41 5.09
CA GLN A 392 23.66 -1.64 5.78
C GLN A 392 24.84 -0.94 5.10
N ALA A 393 24.88 -0.94 3.76
CA ALA A 393 25.90 -0.21 3.01
C ALA A 393 25.83 1.31 3.25
N GLU A 394 24.62 1.88 3.25
CA GLU A 394 24.43 3.30 3.52
C GLU A 394 24.73 3.65 4.98
N ALA A 395 24.26 2.85 5.94
CA ALA A 395 24.59 3.03 7.37
C ALA A 395 26.10 3.02 7.64
N THR A 396 26.85 2.13 6.96
CA THR A 396 28.31 2.03 7.09
C THR A 396 29.01 3.29 6.57
N TRP A 397 28.56 3.84 5.44
CA TRP A 397 29.09 5.10 4.91
C TRP A 397 28.80 6.26 5.87
N PHE A 398 27.58 6.37 6.38
CA PHE A 398 27.20 7.42 7.33
C PHE A 398 27.97 7.31 8.65
N MET A 399 28.29 6.11 9.11
CA MET A 399 29.13 5.93 10.29
C MET A 399 30.57 6.41 10.05
N LYS A 400 31.16 6.10 8.88
CA LYS A 400 32.51 6.56 8.51
C LYS A 400 32.58 8.09 8.39
N ILE A 401 31.58 8.71 7.76
CA ILE A 401 31.53 10.17 7.65
C ILE A 401 31.24 10.81 9.03
N GLY A 402 30.34 10.22 9.82
CA GLY A 402 30.03 10.67 11.18
C GLY A 402 31.25 10.63 12.09
N ASN A 403 32.05 9.58 12.04
CA ASN A 403 33.34 9.50 12.74
C ASN A 403 34.34 10.55 12.25
N THR A 404 34.39 10.83 10.94
CA THR A 404 35.25 11.88 10.37
C THR A 404 34.80 13.26 10.85
N ILE A 405 33.50 13.51 10.88
CA ILE A 405 32.88 14.73 11.40
C ILE A 405 33.19 14.87 12.89
N LEU A 406 32.99 13.82 13.70
CA LEU A 406 33.28 13.80 15.13
C LEU A 406 34.77 13.99 15.43
N GLN A 407 35.68 13.40 14.65
CA GLN A 407 37.12 13.63 14.77
C GLN A 407 37.50 15.07 14.44
N LYS A 408 36.90 15.66 13.40
CA LYS A 408 37.11 17.07 13.03
C LYS A 408 36.47 18.04 14.03
N LEU A 409 35.40 17.64 14.71
CA LEU A 409 34.71 18.39 15.77
C LEU A 409 35.24 18.10 17.18
N ALA A 410 36.15 17.13 17.35
CA ALA A 410 36.76 16.83 18.64
C ALA A 410 37.43 18.04 19.32
N PRO A 411 38.02 19.02 18.60
CA PRO A 411 38.47 20.28 19.20
C PRO A 411 37.31 21.15 19.72
N TRP A 412 36.13 21.08 19.09
CA TRP A 412 34.91 21.83 19.47
C TRP A 412 34.11 21.15 20.58
N ASN A 413 34.23 19.84 20.79
CA ASN A 413 33.67 19.15 21.96
C ASN A 413 34.27 19.64 23.30
N MET A 414 35.41 20.35 23.28
CA MET A 414 35.91 21.08 24.46
C MET A 414 35.33 22.50 24.60
N ALA A 415 34.71 23.05 23.54
CA ALA A 415 34.02 24.33 23.52
C ALA A 415 32.50 24.10 23.44
N LEU A 416 31.93 23.73 24.59
CA LEU A 416 30.49 23.67 24.84
C LEU A 416 29.79 24.96 24.37
N ASP A 417 28.80 24.85 23.47
CA ASP A 417 27.57 25.68 23.48
C ASP A 417 26.48 25.29 22.44
N SER A 418 26.35 24.03 22.02
CA SER A 418 25.13 23.57 21.34
C SER A 418 24.70 22.17 21.82
N SER A 419 23.96 22.13 22.93
CA SER A 419 23.55 20.89 23.63
C SER A 419 22.59 20.00 22.83
N GLU A 420 21.90 20.52 21.83
CA GLU A 420 20.88 19.75 21.07
C GLU A 420 21.48 18.95 19.91
N SER A 421 22.44 19.50 19.16
CA SER A 421 23.06 18.83 18.00
C SER A 421 23.93 17.62 18.38
N SER A 422 24.47 17.62 19.61
CA SER A 422 25.29 16.54 20.16
C SER A 422 24.47 15.30 20.54
N SER A 423 23.22 15.50 20.97
CA SER A 423 22.31 14.41 21.35
C SER A 423 21.87 13.59 20.13
N ASP A 424 21.42 14.26 19.07
CA ASP A 424 20.93 13.64 17.84
C ASP A 424 22.04 12.83 17.13
N LEU A 425 23.28 13.35 17.09
CA LEU A 425 24.44 12.64 16.51
C LEU A 425 24.82 11.39 17.32
N ARG A 426 24.69 11.46 18.65
CA ARG A 426 24.95 10.34 19.55
C ARG A 426 23.87 9.27 19.41
N GLU A 427 22.62 9.67 19.28
CA GLU A 427 21.49 8.77 19.03
C GLU A 427 21.63 8.06 17.67
N PHE A 428 22.00 8.81 16.62
CA PHE A 428 22.31 8.24 15.31
C PHE A 428 23.46 7.24 15.35
N PHE A 429 24.58 7.59 16.00
CA PHE A 429 25.72 6.69 16.16
C PHE A 429 25.34 5.41 16.92
N LEU A 430 24.51 5.54 17.96
CA LEU A 430 23.99 4.41 18.71
C LEU A 430 23.08 3.51 17.85
N ILE A 431 22.25 4.07 16.97
CA ILE A 431 21.37 3.31 16.07
C ILE A 431 22.22 2.54 15.02
N CYS A 432 23.17 3.21 14.36
CA CYS A 432 24.04 2.55 13.38
C CYS A 432 24.91 1.46 14.00
N TYR A 433 25.54 1.74 15.14
CA TYR A 433 26.36 0.77 15.87
C TYR A 433 25.53 -0.42 16.36
N LYS A 434 24.32 -0.19 16.89
CA LYS A 434 23.40 -1.27 17.27
C LYS A 434 23.07 -2.16 16.07
N LYS A 435 22.79 -1.59 14.90
CA LYS A 435 22.44 -2.36 13.70
C LYS A 435 23.60 -3.24 13.20
N GLU A 436 24.82 -2.73 13.20
CA GLU A 436 26.02 -3.49 12.81
C GLU A 436 26.32 -4.64 13.80
N ALA A 437 26.30 -4.35 15.11
CA ALA A 437 26.54 -5.36 16.14
C ALA A 437 25.49 -6.49 16.13
N LEU A 438 24.23 -6.17 15.85
CA LEU A 438 23.15 -7.17 15.74
C LEU A 438 23.32 -8.04 14.47
N SER A 439 23.76 -7.46 13.35
CA SER A 439 24.08 -8.21 12.13
C SER A 439 25.29 -9.14 12.31
N GLU A 440 26.30 -8.70 13.05
CA GLU A 440 27.47 -9.53 13.38
C GLU A 440 27.08 -10.68 14.31
N THR A 441 26.17 -10.43 15.26
CA THR A 441 25.59 -11.44 16.15
C THR A 441 24.91 -12.56 15.37
N LEU A 442 24.10 -12.25 14.35
CA LEU A 442 23.48 -13.27 13.48
C LEU A 442 24.51 -14.12 12.73
N THR A 443 25.58 -13.48 12.25
CA THR A 443 26.70 -14.17 11.59
C THR A 443 27.39 -15.15 12.55
N HIS A 444 27.65 -14.72 13.79
CA HIS A 444 28.21 -15.57 14.82
C HIS A 444 27.29 -16.73 15.20
N VAL A 445 25.98 -16.50 15.35
CA VAL A 445 24.99 -17.56 15.62
C VAL A 445 25.00 -18.61 14.50
N GLN A 446 25.07 -18.19 13.24
CA GLN A 446 25.15 -19.11 12.11
C GLN A 446 26.47 -19.91 12.10
N ASN A 447 27.60 -19.26 12.35
CA ASN A 447 28.90 -19.91 12.49
C ASN A 447 28.91 -20.95 13.63
N CYS A 448 28.29 -20.62 14.77
CA CYS A 448 28.11 -21.55 15.88
C CYS A 448 27.25 -22.76 15.47
N ARG A 449 26.16 -22.57 14.72
CA ARG A 449 25.35 -23.68 14.21
C ARG A 449 26.12 -24.59 13.27
N ASP A 450 26.90 -24.03 12.37
CA ASP A 450 27.69 -24.82 11.42
C ASP A 450 28.85 -25.55 12.12
N LEU A 451 29.40 -24.97 13.18
CA LEU A 451 30.32 -25.67 14.08
C LEU A 451 29.63 -26.83 14.82
N CYS A 452 28.45 -26.60 15.42
CA CYS A 452 27.67 -27.65 16.10
C CYS A 452 27.30 -28.80 15.14
N LYS A 453 26.92 -28.50 13.90
CA LYS A 453 26.66 -29.52 12.86
C LYS A 453 27.90 -30.33 12.52
N ARG A 454 29.07 -29.69 12.40
CA ARG A 454 30.35 -30.36 12.13
C ARG A 454 30.75 -31.30 13.28
N ILE A 455 30.62 -30.84 14.53
CA ILE A 455 30.92 -31.62 15.72
C ILE A 455 29.99 -32.84 15.84
N ASN A 456 28.69 -32.65 15.58
CA ASN A 456 27.69 -33.72 15.64
C ASN A 456 27.78 -34.70 14.44
N GLY A 457 28.26 -34.26 13.28
CA GLY A 457 28.50 -35.11 12.12
C GLY A 457 29.70 -36.07 12.27
N THR A 458 30.62 -35.79 13.20
CA THR A 458 31.84 -36.59 13.42
C THR A 458 31.74 -37.64 14.54
N HIS A 459 30.68 -37.63 15.36
CA HIS A 459 30.49 -38.61 16.44
C HIS A 459 29.13 -39.32 16.35
N SER A 460 29.10 -40.41 15.59
CA SER A 460 28.27 -41.57 15.95
C SER A 460 28.80 -42.11 17.28
N ILE A 461 28.15 -41.80 18.40
CA ILE A 461 28.06 -42.66 19.60
C ILE A 461 26.94 -42.09 20.49
N GLN A 462 26.00 -42.98 20.82
CA GLN A 462 25.04 -42.92 21.90
C GLN A 462 25.55 -42.09 23.10
N GLY A 463 25.02 -40.88 23.30
CA GLY A 463 25.40 -40.00 24.42
C GLY A 463 24.21 -39.16 24.90
N ASN A 464 23.53 -39.66 25.94
CA ASN A 464 22.53 -39.01 26.80
C ASN A 464 21.39 -38.23 26.12
N LYS A 465 20.25 -38.90 25.93
CA LYS A 465 18.93 -38.29 25.72
C LYS A 465 18.41 -37.46 26.91
N ASP A 466 19.19 -37.34 27.99
CA ASP A 466 18.78 -36.74 29.28
C ASP A 466 19.55 -35.46 29.67
N LYS A 467 20.35 -34.85 28.79
CA LYS A 467 20.92 -33.51 29.06
C LYS A 467 20.23 -32.45 28.21
N LYS A 468 19.55 -31.51 28.89
CA LYS A 468 19.14 -30.22 28.32
C LYS A 468 20.34 -29.54 27.68
N ASP A 469 20.36 -29.43 26.37
CA ASP A 469 21.39 -28.66 25.67
C ASP A 469 20.91 -27.21 25.55
N ASP A 470 21.06 -26.45 26.65
CA ASP A 470 20.66 -25.05 26.78
C ASP A 470 21.34 -24.16 25.71
N SER A 471 22.46 -24.62 25.16
CA SER A 471 23.20 -23.98 24.08
C SER A 471 22.35 -23.75 22.83
N ILE A 472 21.48 -24.71 22.49
CA ILE A 472 20.61 -24.63 21.30
C ILE A 472 19.50 -23.59 21.53
N ILE A 473 18.95 -23.56 22.74
CA ILE A 473 17.93 -22.59 23.15
C ILE A 473 18.52 -21.18 23.11
N LEU A 474 19.70 -20.98 23.70
CA LEU A 474 20.41 -19.69 23.70
C LEU A 474 20.71 -19.18 22.28
N LEU A 475 21.17 -20.05 21.37
CA LEU A 475 21.43 -19.65 19.99
C LEU A 475 20.15 -19.20 19.25
N ILE A 476 19.00 -19.82 19.52
CA ILE A 476 17.74 -19.38 18.92
C ILE A 476 17.22 -18.09 19.59
N LEU A 477 17.42 -17.92 20.89
CA LEU A 477 17.09 -16.66 21.59
C LEU A 477 17.92 -15.49 21.07
N TYR A 478 19.23 -15.66 20.90
CA TYR A 478 20.09 -14.61 20.31
C TYR A 478 19.73 -14.32 18.85
N GLU A 479 19.36 -15.34 18.07
CA GLU A 479 18.84 -15.12 16.71
C GLU A 479 17.54 -14.32 16.75
N PHE A 480 16.60 -14.71 17.62
CA PHE A 480 15.30 -14.06 17.75
C PHE A 480 15.45 -12.59 18.20
N GLU A 481 16.27 -12.34 19.21
CA GLU A 481 16.53 -10.98 19.72
C GLU A 481 17.20 -10.09 18.68
N ALA A 482 18.19 -10.63 17.95
CA ALA A 482 18.85 -9.89 16.91
C ALA A 482 17.90 -9.55 15.75
N LYS A 483 17.09 -10.53 15.31
CA LYS A 483 16.10 -10.32 14.24
C LYS A 483 14.97 -9.37 14.63
N ALA A 484 14.48 -9.47 15.86
CA ALA A 484 13.44 -8.60 16.38
C ALA A 484 13.94 -7.15 16.48
N LYS A 485 15.16 -6.93 16.98
CA LYS A 485 15.77 -5.59 17.05
C LYS A 485 16.21 -5.03 15.69
N LEU A 486 16.33 -5.88 14.67
CA LEU A 486 16.62 -5.47 13.29
C LEU A 486 15.36 -5.18 12.46
N GLY A 487 14.16 -5.46 12.98
CA GLY A 487 12.90 -5.28 12.27
C GLY A 487 12.72 -6.26 11.10
N GLU A 488 13.33 -7.46 11.16
CA GLU A 488 13.11 -8.48 10.13
C GLU A 488 11.63 -8.91 10.11
N GLY A 489 11.06 -9.08 8.91
CA GLY A 489 9.63 -9.33 8.74
C GLY A 489 9.10 -10.59 9.43
N ASP A 490 7.79 -10.61 9.68
CA ASP A 490 7.07 -11.58 10.51
C ASP A 490 7.42 -13.06 10.25
N VAL A 491 7.66 -13.42 8.98
CA VAL A 491 8.00 -14.79 8.56
C VAL A 491 9.34 -15.28 9.13
N SER A 492 10.34 -14.39 9.26
CA SER A 492 11.67 -14.72 9.79
C SER A 492 11.61 -14.99 11.30
N LEU A 493 10.83 -14.18 12.03
CA LEU A 493 10.59 -14.34 13.47
C LEU A 493 9.76 -15.60 13.75
N GLU A 494 8.74 -15.87 12.93
CA GLU A 494 7.92 -17.08 13.02
C GLU A 494 8.77 -18.34 12.84
N SER A 495 9.74 -18.33 11.91
CA SER A 495 10.67 -19.45 11.73
C SER A 495 11.53 -19.75 12.98
N CYS A 496 11.98 -18.71 13.70
CA CYS A 496 12.71 -18.87 14.96
C CYS A 496 11.83 -19.48 16.07
N LEU A 497 10.56 -19.09 16.13
CA LEU A 497 9.58 -19.63 17.07
C LEU A 497 9.30 -21.11 16.77
N HIS A 498 9.02 -21.47 15.50
CA HIS A 498 8.84 -22.86 15.07
C HIS A 498 10.02 -23.76 15.47
N LYS A 499 11.24 -23.23 15.40
CA LYS A 499 12.45 -23.94 15.85
C LYS A 499 12.50 -24.12 17.38
N LEU A 500 12.06 -23.14 18.17
CA LEU A 500 11.98 -23.25 19.64
C LEU A 500 10.94 -24.28 20.08
N ILE A 501 9.78 -24.31 19.41
CA ILE A 501 8.66 -25.21 19.72
C ILE A 501 9.00 -26.66 19.39
N ALA A 502 9.76 -26.88 18.32
CA ALA A 502 10.21 -28.21 17.94
C ALA A 502 11.19 -28.85 18.96
N LEU A 503 11.67 -28.10 19.96
CA LEU A 503 12.59 -28.62 20.97
C LEU A 503 11.82 -29.28 22.14
N PRO A 504 12.14 -30.55 22.49
CA PRO A 504 11.40 -31.31 23.50
C PRO A 504 11.58 -30.83 24.96
N PHE A 505 12.48 -29.87 25.24
CA PHE A 505 12.84 -29.43 26.60
C PHE A 505 12.69 -27.92 26.85
N CYS A 506 11.91 -27.21 26.03
CA CYS A 506 11.74 -25.76 26.18
C CYS A 506 10.88 -25.42 27.42
N GLU A 507 11.37 -24.55 28.31
CA GLU A 507 10.64 -24.14 29.52
C GLU A 507 9.77 -22.90 29.28
N ALA A 508 8.70 -22.73 30.06
CA ALA A 508 7.81 -21.55 30.00
C ALA A 508 8.58 -20.22 30.12
N LYS A 509 9.63 -20.19 30.94
CA LYS A 509 10.50 -19.02 31.16
C LYS A 509 11.25 -18.57 29.90
N THR A 510 11.53 -19.50 28.98
CA THR A 510 12.14 -19.19 27.67
C THR A 510 11.16 -18.39 26.82
N PHE A 511 9.88 -18.75 26.82
CA PHE A 511 8.84 -18.01 26.10
C PHE A 511 8.52 -16.66 26.75
N GLU A 512 8.59 -16.55 28.09
CA GLU A 512 8.53 -15.26 28.78
C GLU A 512 9.66 -14.31 28.35
N THR A 513 10.87 -14.85 28.15
CA THR A 513 12.02 -14.07 27.69
C THR A 513 11.83 -13.56 26.26
N VAL A 514 11.30 -14.42 25.38
CA VAL A 514 10.92 -14.05 23.99
C VAL A 514 9.86 -12.94 23.99
N ALA A 515 8.83 -13.05 24.84
CA ALA A 515 7.80 -12.02 25.00
C ALA A 515 8.37 -10.69 25.51
N GLY A 516 9.27 -10.76 26.51
CA GLY A 516 9.93 -9.58 27.07
C GLY A 516 10.80 -8.83 26.06
N ILE A 517 11.41 -9.55 25.11
CA ILE A 517 12.22 -8.96 24.04
C ILE A 517 11.35 -8.18 23.03
N THR A 518 10.11 -8.62 22.80
CA THR A 518 9.18 -7.99 21.84
C THR A 518 8.44 -6.77 22.37
N ASN A 519 8.47 -6.49 23.69
CA ASN A 519 7.66 -5.43 24.33
C ASN A 519 7.95 -3.99 23.86
N ASN A 520 8.97 -3.76 23.04
CA ASN A 520 9.31 -2.43 22.53
C ASN A 520 8.76 -2.13 21.12
N GLU A 521 8.15 -3.09 20.43
CA GLU A 521 7.47 -2.90 19.13
C GLU A 521 6.16 -3.71 19.05
N PRO A 522 5.15 -3.28 18.29
CA PRO A 522 3.82 -3.88 18.30
C PRO A 522 3.76 -5.23 17.54
N PHE A 523 4.44 -6.27 18.04
CA PHE A 523 4.40 -7.63 17.48
C PHE A 523 3.21 -8.42 18.03
N PHE A 524 2.06 -8.07 17.49
CA PHE A 524 0.75 -8.54 17.89
C PHE A 524 0.47 -10.05 17.69
N PRO A 525 1.07 -10.77 16.70
CA PRO A 525 0.87 -12.22 16.57
C PRO A 525 1.62 -13.05 17.62
N VAL A 526 2.77 -12.58 18.10
CA VAL A 526 3.70 -13.36 18.96
C VAL A 526 3.19 -13.45 20.40
N ILE A 527 2.64 -12.37 20.94
CA ILE A 527 2.04 -12.34 22.29
C ILE A 527 0.81 -13.26 22.37
N VAL A 528 -0.04 -13.21 21.34
CA VAL A 528 -1.23 -14.08 21.23
C VAL A 528 -0.83 -15.55 21.09
N TRP A 529 0.26 -15.83 20.37
CA TRP A 529 0.76 -17.20 20.17
C TRP A 529 1.45 -17.78 21.42
N ILE A 530 2.21 -16.97 22.18
CA ILE A 530 2.82 -17.36 23.47
C ILE A 530 1.73 -17.64 24.52
N ALA A 531 0.67 -16.82 24.56
CA ALA A 531 -0.49 -17.05 25.42
C ALA A 531 -1.29 -18.32 25.07
N LEU A 532 -1.19 -18.80 23.82
CA LEU A 532 -1.90 -20.00 23.32
C LEU A 532 -1.20 -21.33 23.68
N PHE A 533 0.12 -21.34 23.91
CA PHE A 533 0.89 -22.59 24.10
C PHE A 533 1.62 -22.71 25.46
N ALA A 534 1.89 -21.60 26.15
CA ALA A 534 2.32 -21.64 27.54
C ALA A 534 1.07 -21.76 28.43
N GLY A 535 0.64 -22.99 28.73
CA GLY A 535 -0.43 -23.23 29.69
C GLY A 535 -0.21 -22.46 31.01
N PRO A 536 -1.27 -22.07 31.73
CA PRO A 536 -1.17 -21.10 32.81
C PRO A 536 -0.19 -21.57 33.89
N PRO A 537 0.74 -20.71 34.36
CA PRO A 537 1.56 -21.02 35.52
C PRO A 537 0.64 -21.27 36.71
N ARG A 538 0.68 -22.48 37.25
CA ARG A 538 0.10 -22.79 38.57
C ARG A 538 0.85 -21.96 39.62
N GLY A 539 0.36 -20.76 39.93
CA GLY A 539 0.88 -20.03 41.09
C GLY A 539 0.70 -18.52 41.18
N VAL A 540 0.09 -17.78 40.23
CA VAL A 540 0.04 -16.31 40.37
C VAL A 540 -1.33 -15.73 40.02
N SER A 541 -2.14 -15.47 41.05
CA SER A 541 -3.50 -14.90 40.93
C SER A 541 -3.53 -13.43 40.47
N MET A 542 -2.42 -12.70 40.57
CA MET A 542 -2.37 -11.26 40.23
C MET A 542 -2.08 -10.97 38.75
N LEU A 543 -1.48 -11.89 37.99
CA LEU A 543 -1.16 -11.71 36.56
C LEU A 543 -2.30 -12.10 35.62
N ILE A 544 -3.27 -12.89 36.09
CA ILE A 544 -4.36 -13.41 35.26
C ILE A 544 -5.32 -12.29 34.80
N GLN A 545 -5.34 -11.12 35.46
CA GLN A 545 -6.24 -10.02 35.10
C GLN A 545 -5.68 -9.21 33.94
N ASP A 546 -4.41 -8.85 34.02
CA ASP A 546 -3.71 -8.14 32.95
C ASP A 546 -3.66 -8.99 31.67
N LEU A 547 -3.41 -10.30 31.79
CA LEU A 547 -3.47 -11.24 30.66
C LEU A 547 -4.86 -11.36 30.02
N LEU A 548 -5.94 -11.28 30.81
CA LEU A 548 -7.30 -11.36 30.28
C LEU A 548 -7.70 -10.04 29.57
N GLU A 549 -7.32 -8.90 30.15
CA GLU A 549 -7.55 -7.57 29.56
C GLU A 549 -6.75 -7.35 28.28
N GLU A 550 -5.47 -7.74 28.26
CA GLU A 550 -4.64 -7.73 27.06
C GLU A 550 -5.18 -8.69 25.99
N GLY A 551 -5.63 -9.89 26.42
CA GLY A 551 -6.28 -10.87 25.55
C GLY A 551 -7.57 -10.35 24.90
N LYS A 552 -8.44 -9.68 25.67
CA LYS A 552 -9.66 -9.02 25.16
C LYS A 552 -9.35 -7.86 24.21
N LEU A 553 -8.38 -7.01 24.56
CA LEU A 553 -7.94 -5.90 23.70
C LEU A 553 -7.39 -6.40 22.36
N ALA A 554 -6.63 -7.50 22.39
CA ALA A 554 -6.17 -8.17 21.19
C ALA A 554 -7.34 -8.72 20.39
N LEU A 555 -8.29 -9.41 21.04
CA LEU A 555 -9.48 -9.95 20.39
C LEU A 555 -10.26 -8.87 19.62
N HIS A 556 -10.51 -7.71 20.24
CA HIS A 556 -11.20 -6.58 19.61
C HIS A 556 -10.45 -6.02 18.40
N LYS A 557 -9.12 -5.88 18.49
CA LYS A 557 -8.30 -5.44 17.35
C LYS A 557 -8.32 -6.44 16.19
N ILE A 558 -8.35 -7.73 16.48
CA ILE A 558 -8.40 -8.78 15.45
C ILE A 558 -9.76 -8.80 14.76
N ILE A 559 -10.85 -8.77 15.52
CA ILE A 559 -12.22 -8.73 14.98
C ILE A 559 -12.40 -7.47 14.12
N PHE A 560 -11.88 -6.32 14.56
CA PHE A 560 -11.86 -5.09 13.77
C PHE A 560 -11.08 -5.23 12.45
N THR A 561 -9.94 -5.92 12.47
CA THR A 561 -9.10 -6.12 11.29
C THR A 561 -9.74 -7.09 10.30
N ARG A 562 -10.36 -8.18 10.78
CA ARG A 562 -11.16 -9.12 9.97
C ARG A 562 -12.30 -8.41 9.24
N ASN A 563 -13.01 -7.50 9.90
CA ASN A 563 -14.14 -6.79 9.29
C ASN A 563 -13.71 -5.79 8.19
N ASN A 564 -12.43 -5.42 8.14
CA ASN A 564 -11.89 -4.42 7.20
C ASN A 564 -11.04 -5.01 6.06
N TYR A 565 -10.57 -6.26 6.15
CA TYR A 565 -9.73 -6.90 5.13
C TYR A 565 -10.37 -8.17 4.55
N PHE A 566 -10.88 -8.07 3.31
CA PHE A 566 -11.67 -9.12 2.62
C PHE A 566 -10.83 -10.15 1.80
N ALA A 567 -9.54 -10.34 2.09
CA ALA A 567 -8.62 -10.97 1.12
C ALA A 567 -7.85 -12.24 1.58
N LEU A 568 -8.29 -12.96 2.62
CA LEU A 568 -7.63 -14.22 3.05
C LEU A 568 -8.62 -15.38 3.20
N PRO A 569 -8.18 -16.65 3.06
CA PRO A 569 -9.07 -17.82 3.11
C PRO A 569 -9.75 -17.97 4.49
N VAL A 570 -11.09 -17.86 4.50
CA VAL A 570 -11.96 -17.77 5.70
C VAL A 570 -11.81 -18.98 6.64
N HIS A 571 -11.60 -20.19 6.12
CA HIS A 571 -11.60 -21.42 6.90
C HIS A 571 -10.38 -21.62 7.83
N THR A 572 -9.20 -21.12 7.45
CA THR A 572 -7.99 -21.26 8.28
C THR A 572 -8.03 -20.32 9.48
N PHE A 573 -8.74 -19.19 9.35
CA PHE A 573 -8.87 -18.16 10.38
C PHE A 573 -9.83 -18.61 11.50
N ASP A 574 -10.99 -19.18 11.16
CA ASP A 574 -12.02 -19.58 12.14
C ASP A 574 -11.55 -20.71 13.09
N PHE A 575 -10.69 -21.63 12.63
CA PHE A 575 -10.09 -22.67 13.48
C PHE A 575 -9.06 -22.12 14.47
N MET A 576 -8.36 -21.03 14.14
CA MET A 576 -7.41 -20.40 15.07
C MET A 576 -8.14 -19.66 16.18
N PHE A 577 -9.24 -18.96 15.87
CA PHE A 577 -10.07 -18.30 16.88
C PHE A 577 -10.70 -19.28 17.86
N SER A 578 -11.12 -20.46 17.39
CA SER A 578 -11.78 -21.41 18.27
C SER A 578 -10.89 -21.85 19.43
N LYS A 579 -9.58 -21.96 19.20
CA LYS A 579 -8.59 -22.26 20.25
C LYS A 579 -8.34 -21.10 21.20
N VAL A 580 -8.30 -19.86 20.68
CA VAL A 580 -8.17 -18.64 21.51
C VAL A 580 -9.37 -18.52 22.44
N PHE A 581 -10.58 -18.67 21.90
CA PHE A 581 -11.82 -18.64 22.67
C PHE A 581 -11.88 -19.76 23.71
N HIS A 582 -11.43 -20.95 23.38
CA HIS A 582 -11.35 -22.06 24.32
C HIS A 582 -10.48 -21.71 25.53
N SER A 583 -9.24 -21.27 25.30
CA SER A 583 -8.29 -20.96 26.38
C SER A 583 -8.76 -19.78 27.23
N LEU A 584 -9.28 -18.71 26.60
CA LEU A 584 -9.81 -17.56 27.34
C LEU A 584 -11.05 -17.94 28.17
N ALA A 585 -11.96 -18.75 27.61
CA ALA A 585 -13.14 -19.23 28.32
C ALA A 585 -12.77 -20.15 29.49
N GLU A 586 -11.77 -21.01 29.33
CA GLU A 586 -11.27 -21.88 30.40
C GLU A 586 -10.65 -21.08 31.54
N LEU A 587 -9.82 -20.09 31.22
CA LEU A 587 -9.21 -19.18 32.20
C LEU A 587 -10.26 -18.36 32.96
N ALA A 588 -11.23 -17.78 32.23
CA ALA A 588 -12.29 -16.96 32.83
C ALA A 588 -13.20 -17.80 33.73
N LEU A 589 -13.56 -19.02 33.31
CA LEU A 589 -14.36 -19.94 34.14
C LEU A 589 -13.60 -20.48 35.36
N GLY A 590 -12.26 -20.50 35.31
CA GLY A 590 -11.40 -20.90 36.44
C GLY A 590 -11.32 -19.88 37.57
N ARG A 591 -11.80 -18.64 37.38
CA ARG A 591 -11.79 -17.58 38.40
C ARG A 591 -12.87 -17.78 39.45
N GLY A 592 -12.49 -17.64 40.72
CA GLY A 592 -13.42 -17.66 41.85
C GLY A 592 -14.16 -18.99 42.07
N SER A 593 -15.05 -19.00 43.05
CA SER A 593 -15.85 -20.20 43.38
C SER A 593 -16.89 -20.47 42.31
N SER A 594 -17.15 -21.73 41.99
CA SER A 594 -18.22 -22.13 41.04
C SER A 594 -19.63 -21.74 41.50
N ARG A 595 -19.78 -21.33 42.76
CA ARG A 595 -21.04 -20.90 43.39
C ARG A 595 -21.22 -19.40 43.47
N ASP A 596 -20.16 -18.63 43.19
CA ASP A 596 -20.20 -17.18 43.29
C ASP A 596 -20.50 -16.56 41.92
N ALA A 597 -21.66 -15.89 41.80
CA ALA A 597 -22.10 -15.29 40.55
C ALA A 597 -21.24 -14.09 40.14
N GLU A 598 -20.70 -13.32 41.09
CA GLU A 598 -19.91 -12.12 40.80
C GLU A 598 -18.60 -12.50 40.11
N SER A 599 -17.96 -13.58 40.58
CA SER A 599 -16.76 -14.14 39.93
C SER A 599 -16.97 -14.67 38.50
N LYS A 600 -18.23 -14.83 38.06
CA LYS A 600 -18.59 -15.36 36.74
C LYS A 600 -19.12 -14.30 35.77
N GLU A 601 -19.36 -13.07 36.21
CA GLU A 601 -19.88 -12.03 35.31
C GLU A 601 -18.87 -11.68 34.20
N GLU A 602 -17.58 -11.62 34.54
CA GLU A 602 -16.50 -11.39 33.57
C GLU A 602 -16.34 -12.52 32.55
N ALA A 603 -16.59 -13.77 32.98
CA ALA A 603 -16.62 -14.90 32.06
C ALA A 603 -17.86 -14.84 31.16
N TRP A 604 -18.99 -14.36 31.68
CA TRP A 604 -20.22 -14.23 30.91
C TRP A 604 -20.10 -13.16 29.82
N THR A 605 -19.45 -12.02 30.09
CA THR A 605 -19.21 -10.99 29.05
C THR A 605 -18.35 -11.53 27.91
N LEU A 606 -17.29 -12.30 28.22
CA LEU A 606 -16.48 -12.97 27.20
C LEU A 606 -17.31 -13.96 26.37
N TYR A 607 -18.20 -14.73 27.00
CA TYR A 607 -19.11 -15.62 26.28
C TYR A 607 -20.06 -14.88 25.34
N GLN A 608 -20.51 -13.67 25.68
CA GLN A 608 -21.33 -12.87 24.75
C GLN A 608 -20.54 -12.43 23.52
N GLU A 609 -19.30 -11.95 23.69
CA GLU A 609 -18.42 -11.58 22.57
C GLU A 609 -18.14 -12.79 21.65
N ILE A 610 -17.89 -13.97 22.24
CA ILE A 610 -17.71 -15.21 21.48
C ILE A 610 -18.97 -15.56 20.69
N ILE A 611 -20.15 -15.42 21.30
CA ILE A 611 -21.42 -15.74 20.62
C ILE A 611 -21.70 -14.76 19.50
N GLU A 612 -21.51 -13.46 19.69
CA GLU A 612 -21.67 -12.47 18.63
C GLU A 612 -20.76 -12.77 17.44
N PHE A 613 -19.51 -13.15 17.71
CA PHE A 613 -18.59 -13.61 16.68
C PHE A 613 -19.11 -14.88 15.98
N VAL A 614 -19.49 -15.92 16.72
CA VAL A 614 -20.01 -17.17 16.17
C VAL A 614 -21.31 -16.94 15.37
N GLU A 615 -22.16 -16.00 15.79
CA GLU A 615 -23.39 -15.63 15.09
C GLU A 615 -23.11 -14.85 13.80
N SER A 616 -22.04 -14.05 13.77
CA SER A 616 -21.57 -13.32 12.58
C SER A 616 -20.93 -14.21 11.51
N THR A 617 -20.53 -15.44 11.87
CA THR A 617 -19.98 -16.41 10.92
C THR A 617 -21.05 -17.26 10.25
N ASP A 618 -20.77 -17.79 9.06
CA ASP A 618 -21.67 -18.71 8.36
C ASP A 618 -21.90 -19.98 9.20
N LYS A 619 -23.15 -20.49 9.20
CA LYS A 619 -23.50 -21.71 9.93
C LYS A 619 -22.67 -22.89 9.43
N GLY A 620 -21.88 -23.49 10.32
CA GLY A 620 -20.99 -24.61 10.02
C GLY A 620 -19.53 -24.23 9.75
N SER A 621 -19.17 -22.94 9.73
CA SER A 621 -17.76 -22.51 9.59
C SER A 621 -16.96 -22.71 10.89
N TYR A 622 -17.60 -22.51 12.04
CA TYR A 622 -16.95 -22.65 13.35
C TYR A 622 -16.88 -24.13 13.80
N PRO A 623 -15.76 -24.61 14.37
CA PRO A 623 -15.60 -26.00 14.78
C PRO A 623 -16.69 -26.47 15.75
N GLU A 624 -17.46 -27.48 15.33
CA GLU A 624 -18.64 -27.93 16.06
C GLU A 624 -18.31 -28.50 17.45
N MET A 625 -17.17 -29.18 17.60
CA MET A 625 -16.71 -29.71 18.88
C MET A 625 -16.43 -28.61 19.92
N GLU A 626 -15.97 -27.44 19.46
CA GLU A 626 -15.71 -26.29 20.33
C GLU A 626 -17.02 -25.63 20.77
N LEU A 627 -18.03 -25.56 19.90
CA LEU A 627 -19.38 -25.10 20.28
C LEU A 627 -20.01 -26.02 21.33
N ILE A 628 -19.87 -27.34 21.18
CA ILE A 628 -20.36 -28.31 22.16
C ILE A 628 -19.65 -28.10 23.50
N TRP A 629 -18.34 -27.88 23.50
CA TRP A 629 -17.58 -27.63 24.73
C TRP A 629 -18.04 -26.35 25.42
N LEU A 630 -18.11 -25.22 24.70
CA LEU A 630 -18.57 -23.93 25.23
C LEU A 630 -20.01 -24.04 25.78
N MET A 631 -20.90 -24.66 25.01
CA MET A 631 -22.29 -24.90 25.41
C MET A 631 -22.37 -25.70 26.71
N THR A 632 -21.61 -26.80 26.81
CA THR A 632 -21.62 -27.68 27.98
C THR A 632 -21.07 -26.98 29.22
N LYS A 633 -20.02 -26.18 29.07
CA LYS A 633 -19.43 -25.40 30.18
C LYS A 633 -20.38 -24.31 30.66
N ALA A 634 -20.99 -23.55 29.76
CA ALA A 634 -21.99 -22.54 30.09
C ALA A 634 -23.20 -23.17 30.80
N TRP A 635 -23.69 -24.31 30.30
CA TRP A 635 -24.80 -25.04 30.91
C TRP A 635 -24.47 -25.50 32.33
N ASN A 636 -23.32 -26.16 32.52
CA ASN A 636 -22.90 -26.61 33.84
C ASN A 636 -22.70 -25.44 34.82
N CYS A 637 -22.21 -24.29 34.34
CA CYS A 637 -22.12 -23.10 35.17
C CYS A 637 -23.51 -22.60 35.62
N GLY A 638 -24.47 -22.55 34.70
CA GLY A 638 -25.85 -22.17 35.00
C GLY A 638 -26.53 -23.10 36.02
N ILE A 639 -26.33 -24.41 35.90
CA ILE A 639 -26.86 -25.41 36.85
C ILE A 639 -26.20 -25.29 38.24
N ASN A 640 -24.90 -25.02 38.31
CA ASN A 640 -24.20 -24.81 39.57
C ASN A 640 -24.68 -23.54 40.30
N LEU A 641 -24.99 -22.47 39.56
CA LEU A 641 -25.58 -21.26 40.12
C LEU A 641 -27.03 -21.48 40.54
N PHE A 642 -27.80 -22.27 39.78
CA PHE A 642 -29.17 -22.65 40.13
C PHE A 642 -29.23 -23.38 41.47
N SER A 643 -28.38 -24.40 41.62
CA SER A 643 -28.29 -25.20 42.86
C SER A 643 -27.75 -24.41 44.05
N SER A 644 -27.10 -23.27 43.81
CA SER A 644 -26.64 -22.34 44.84
C SER A 644 -27.67 -21.24 45.17
N GLY A 645 -28.87 -21.27 44.59
CA GLY A 645 -29.95 -20.31 44.84
C GLY A 645 -29.82 -18.97 44.12
N ARG A 646 -28.87 -18.82 43.20
CA ARG A 646 -28.66 -17.59 42.40
C ARG A 646 -29.43 -17.70 41.08
N PHE A 647 -30.75 -17.52 41.15
CA PHE A 647 -31.67 -17.76 40.04
C PHE A 647 -31.42 -16.85 38.82
N ASP A 648 -31.22 -15.54 39.01
CA ASP A 648 -31.00 -14.60 37.89
C ASP A 648 -29.73 -14.92 37.09
N ALA A 649 -28.62 -15.20 37.78
CA ALA A 649 -27.36 -15.55 37.14
C ALA A 649 -27.43 -16.94 36.48
N SER A 650 -28.19 -17.87 37.08
CA SER A 650 -28.45 -19.18 36.49
C SER A 650 -29.17 -19.08 35.15
N GLU A 651 -30.25 -18.28 35.08
CA GLU A 651 -30.99 -18.07 33.85
C GLU A 651 -30.10 -17.51 32.74
N LYS A 652 -29.30 -16.47 33.04
CA LYS A 652 -28.35 -15.87 32.08
C LYS A 652 -27.42 -16.92 31.46
N TRP A 653 -26.82 -17.78 32.27
CA TRP A 653 -25.87 -18.81 31.81
C TRP A 653 -26.58 -19.95 31.05
N CYS A 654 -27.74 -20.40 31.52
CA CYS A 654 -28.54 -21.42 30.82
C CYS A 654 -29.07 -20.90 29.48
N ALA A 655 -29.53 -19.65 29.39
CA ALA A 655 -29.94 -19.01 28.15
C ALA A 655 -28.79 -18.90 27.14
N THR A 656 -27.59 -18.57 27.63
CA THR A 656 -26.35 -18.51 26.82
C THR A 656 -26.03 -19.86 26.19
N ALA A 657 -26.14 -20.94 26.95
CA ALA A 657 -25.99 -22.30 26.44
C ALA A 657 -27.08 -22.68 25.42
N MET A 658 -28.34 -22.26 25.63
CA MET A 658 -29.43 -22.47 24.66
C MET A 658 -29.20 -21.73 23.34
N ARG A 659 -28.55 -20.56 23.36
CA ARG A 659 -28.15 -19.84 22.13
C ARG A 659 -27.07 -20.60 21.34
N LEU A 660 -26.04 -21.10 22.04
CA LEU A 660 -24.98 -21.91 21.42
C LEU A 660 -25.52 -23.21 20.81
N LEU A 661 -26.48 -23.86 21.48
CA LEU A 661 -27.19 -25.05 20.97
C LEU A 661 -27.85 -24.79 19.61
N GLN A 662 -28.39 -23.60 19.35
CA GLN A 662 -29.02 -23.26 18.06
C GLN A 662 -28.02 -23.12 16.90
N ARG A 663 -26.72 -23.02 17.20
CA ARG A 663 -25.64 -22.94 16.21
C ARG A 663 -25.04 -24.31 15.87
N LEU A 664 -25.33 -25.36 16.64
CA LEU A 664 -24.94 -26.73 16.31
C LEU A 664 -25.69 -27.23 15.07
N VAL A 665 -25.02 -28.02 14.22
CA VAL A 665 -25.56 -28.49 12.95
C VAL A 665 -25.77 -30.01 12.98
N GLY A 666 -24.71 -30.78 13.26
CA GLY A 666 -24.74 -32.24 13.32
C GLY A 666 -25.18 -32.80 14.68
N PHE A 667 -24.81 -32.16 15.80
CA PHE A 667 -25.06 -32.72 17.15
C PHE A 667 -26.27 -32.13 17.88
N LYS A 668 -26.98 -31.17 17.28
CA LYS A 668 -28.07 -30.43 17.94
C LYS A 668 -29.16 -31.36 18.51
N THR A 669 -29.60 -32.33 17.72
CA THR A 669 -30.68 -33.26 18.07
C THR A 669 -30.38 -34.10 19.31
N ASN A 670 -29.10 -34.34 19.63
CA ASN A 670 -28.68 -35.13 20.78
C ASN A 670 -28.90 -34.39 22.12
N TYR A 671 -28.87 -33.06 22.09
CA TYR A 671 -28.94 -32.22 23.30
C TYR A 671 -30.26 -31.46 23.42
N GLU A 672 -30.89 -31.09 22.30
CA GLU A 672 -32.01 -30.14 22.25
C GLU A 672 -33.22 -30.56 23.09
N SER A 673 -33.69 -31.80 22.95
CA SER A 673 -34.86 -32.29 23.71
C SER A 673 -34.63 -32.24 25.23
N LYS A 674 -33.45 -32.71 25.68
CA LYS A 674 -33.12 -32.79 27.10
C LYS A 674 -32.84 -31.41 27.71
N MET A 675 -32.07 -30.57 27.02
CA MET A 675 -31.77 -29.21 27.50
C MET A 675 -33.04 -28.34 27.52
N THR A 676 -33.91 -28.43 26.50
CA THR A 676 -35.15 -27.63 26.46
C THR A 676 -36.11 -28.01 27.59
N SER A 677 -36.29 -29.32 27.86
CA SER A 677 -37.13 -29.80 28.96
C SER A 677 -36.59 -29.38 30.34
N VAL A 678 -35.27 -29.47 30.54
CA VAL A 678 -34.66 -29.04 31.81
C VAL A 678 -34.68 -27.52 31.95
N TYR A 679 -34.54 -26.77 30.85
CA TYR A 679 -34.62 -25.32 30.85
C TYR A 679 -36.02 -24.83 31.24
N SER A 680 -37.09 -25.44 30.73
CA SER A 680 -38.46 -25.10 31.13
C SER A 680 -38.71 -25.35 32.61
N ASP A 681 -38.22 -26.47 33.15
CA ASP A 681 -38.32 -26.79 34.58
C ASP A 681 -37.58 -25.77 35.46
N ILE A 682 -36.44 -25.27 34.98
CA ILE A 682 -35.66 -24.22 35.66
C ILE A 682 -36.45 -22.92 35.68
N LEU A 683 -36.98 -22.46 34.54
CA LEU A 683 -37.79 -21.24 34.45
C LEU A 683 -39.04 -21.31 35.34
N ASP A 684 -39.72 -22.45 35.39
CA ASP A 684 -40.89 -22.68 36.26
C ASP A 684 -40.54 -22.65 37.75
N ARG A 685 -39.30 -22.97 38.13
CA ARG A 685 -38.83 -22.87 39.52
C ARG A 685 -38.39 -21.45 39.87
N ILE A 686 -37.76 -20.74 38.93
CA ILE A 686 -37.39 -19.33 39.09
C ILE A 686 -38.65 -18.49 39.25
N SER A 687 -39.67 -18.69 38.41
CA SER A 687 -40.94 -17.96 38.48
C SER A 687 -41.69 -18.20 39.80
N ARG A 688 -41.70 -19.44 40.30
CA ARG A 688 -42.26 -19.77 41.62
C ARG A 688 -41.50 -19.13 42.78
N ALA A 689 -40.17 -19.09 42.71
CA ALA A 689 -39.35 -18.44 43.74
C ALA A 689 -39.57 -16.91 43.76
N ALA A 690 -39.70 -16.28 42.59
CA ALA A 690 -40.03 -14.85 42.47
C ALA A 690 -41.45 -14.53 42.99
N ALA A 691 -42.41 -15.42 42.75
CA ALA A 691 -43.77 -15.29 43.27
C ALA A 691 -43.86 -15.49 44.79
N GLN A 692 -42.93 -16.25 45.40
CA GLN A 692 -42.86 -16.39 46.86
C GLN A 692 -42.19 -15.18 47.52
N ALA A 693 -41.14 -14.62 46.91
CA ALA A 693 -40.45 -13.42 47.41
C ALA A 693 -41.35 -12.17 47.42
N THR A 694 -42.33 -12.08 46.51
CA THR A 694 -43.30 -10.97 46.42
C THR A 694 -44.49 -11.10 47.37
N VAL A 695 -44.66 -12.25 48.04
CA VAL A 695 -45.73 -12.51 49.01
C VAL A 695 -45.22 -12.37 50.46
N GLU A 696 -43.88 -12.35 50.66
CA GLU A 696 -43.23 -12.14 51.97
C GLU A 696 -42.77 -10.68 52.21
N GLU A 697 -42.88 -9.78 51.22
CA GLU A 697 -42.87 -8.32 51.38
C GLU A 697 -44.29 -7.78 51.66
#